data_AF-A0A653IHA7-F1
#
_entry.id   AF-A0A653IHA7-F1
#
_cell.length_a   1.000
_cell.length_b   1.000
_cell.length_c   1.000
_cell.angle_alpha   90.00
_cell.angle_beta   90.00
_cell.angle_gamma   90.00
#
_symmetry.space_group_name_H-M   'P 1'
#
loop_
_entity.id
_entity.type
_entity.pdbx_description
1 polymer ?
#
loop_
_entity_poly.entity_id
_entity_poly.type
_entity_poly.pdbx_seq_one_letter_code
_entity_poly.pdbx_strand_id
1 'polypeptide(L)'
;MYSKEKKILADDSALKLQVQAVDFIELKLNNYKTYYGKQKLNFKMPTHSEENIILVGGMNGAGKTTILKALRVLLYGKRNMTDIEYKEQFANTINNRFFSEGGRESSAELTLSVDDDYTHTIRLTWQYDHAKRMISETRTLEKKRNGSVRPISKNIITNQNLDTFNRLIDGWLPLESSPYFIFDGEEISTLVASRNSTKFKDAINRMIGLMFYDNLKSDIDSIVKDYEKSLARMTDSAKVSRINKVIQTFKEELREAEGKLSRVDTYLEGRNKKLTDLRKQKNDTLMKNRDTRDVIVKEVSQLEERLKSEKNNLNILYKKNIIPTILKSKIELLSNRMKEEQLSQEKLIRSTAALKPYDEFMKQLLSKPLTPALTDQQLIQIQELGKTIWMEDHNISKVEEIEILHDVTNDTKRMLSSLASNAKADQIKASIRNISKYENELKNLNRRVSLAPSAIDVSDIEREIEVLNRDVGEKEKTRRVRRNKVNQIKEELTKLLNELRRLGETAEVDADLQQKYDFSKKVQKAVNHYTEQVLNWKVALISFEFKEMLSALFRKQNEFGNAYFDEQSMCIRIKNEVGTEIPIEERSAGEKQIISSAFIWAMTKASDLDLPVVIDTPLGRLDSHHRNNLITHFYRKLSKQVVILSTDTEITKEYMELMEQNTAKQLMLDYNEEEKYTVIREGYFEFAKGVS
;
A
#
# COMPACT_ATOMS: atom_id res chain seq x y z
N MET A 1 -1.02 -23.63 -28.16
CA MET A 1 -0.15 -24.23 -27.13
C MET A 1 -0.82 -24.29 -25.75
N TYR A 2 -1.58 -23.26 -25.35
CA TYR A 2 -2.35 -23.18 -24.09
C TYR A 2 -3.41 -24.26 -23.78
N SER A 3 -3.80 -25.14 -24.71
CA SER A 3 -4.80 -26.19 -24.43
C SER A 3 -4.22 -27.54 -24.01
N LYS A 4 -2.91 -27.78 -24.23
CA LYS A 4 -2.24 -29.02 -23.79
C LYS A 4 -1.79 -28.96 -22.33
N GLU A 5 -1.44 -27.78 -21.82
CA GLU A 5 -1.08 -27.57 -20.40
C GLU A 5 -2.28 -27.80 -19.46
N LYS A 6 -3.49 -27.45 -19.91
CA LYS A 6 -4.74 -27.73 -19.17
C LYS A 6 -5.00 -29.23 -18.95
N LYS A 7 -4.43 -30.10 -19.79
CA LYS A 7 -4.63 -31.55 -19.71
C LYS A 7 -3.61 -32.25 -18.81
N ILE A 8 -2.45 -31.62 -18.56
CA ILE A 8 -1.44 -32.13 -17.62
C ILE A 8 -1.78 -31.71 -16.19
N LEU A 9 -2.42 -30.55 -16.00
CA LEU A 9 -2.88 -30.07 -14.69
C LEU A 9 -4.14 -30.79 -14.15
N ALA A 10 -4.86 -31.53 -14.98
CA ALA A 10 -6.11 -32.21 -14.59
C ALA A 10 -5.93 -33.67 -14.16
N ASP A 11 -4.75 -34.26 -14.37
CA ASP A 11 -4.44 -35.65 -14.06
C ASP A 11 -3.62 -35.76 -12.77
N ASP A 12 -4.19 -35.23 -11.69
CA ASP A 12 -3.62 -35.09 -10.34
C ASP A 12 -3.49 -36.43 -9.56
N SER A 13 -3.59 -37.55 -10.28
CA SER A 13 -3.63 -38.90 -9.70
C SER A 13 -2.31 -39.65 -9.78
N ALA A 14 -1.41 -39.27 -10.71
CA ALA A 14 -0.20 -40.05 -11.01
C ALA A 14 1.10 -39.53 -10.35
N LEU A 15 1.07 -38.36 -9.71
CA LEU A 15 2.24 -37.68 -9.14
C LEU A 15 2.07 -37.28 -7.67
N LYS A 16 1.27 -38.04 -6.91
CA LYS A 16 1.27 -37.94 -5.44
C LYS A 16 2.59 -38.49 -4.89
N LEU A 17 3.66 -37.69 -4.98
CA LEU A 17 4.71 -37.70 -3.96
C LEU A 17 4.00 -37.73 -2.61
N GLN A 18 4.39 -38.65 -1.72
CA GLN A 18 3.86 -38.72 -0.36
C GLN A 18 4.04 -37.36 0.29
N VAL A 19 2.95 -36.59 0.35
CA VAL A 19 2.91 -35.30 1.04
C VAL A 19 3.02 -35.62 2.52
N GLN A 20 4.11 -35.18 3.15
CA GLN A 20 4.26 -35.33 4.59
C GLN A 20 3.19 -34.47 5.27
N ALA A 21 2.36 -35.12 6.08
CA ALA A 21 1.28 -34.47 6.79
C ALA A 21 1.68 -34.24 8.25
N VAL A 22 1.55 -32.99 8.70
CA VAL A 22 1.83 -32.59 10.08
C VAL A 22 0.58 -31.97 10.67
N ASP A 23 0.12 -32.51 11.79
CA ASP A 23 -1.04 -31.97 12.51
C ASP A 23 -0.67 -31.60 13.93
N PHE A 24 -1.11 -30.44 14.40
CA PHE A 24 -1.09 -30.15 15.83
C PHE A 24 -2.20 -30.91 16.51
N ILE A 25 -1.85 -31.61 17.59
CA ILE A 25 -2.79 -32.40 18.38
C ILE A 25 -3.19 -31.65 19.64
N GLU A 26 -2.21 -31.06 20.33
CA GLU A 26 -2.45 -30.47 21.64
C GLU A 26 -1.37 -29.47 22.04
N LEU A 27 -1.77 -28.34 22.60
CA LEU A 27 -0.89 -27.38 23.27
C LEU A 27 -1.26 -27.30 24.75
N LYS A 28 -0.29 -27.55 25.64
CA LYS A 28 -0.45 -27.36 27.09
C LYS A 28 0.41 -26.21 27.56
N LEU A 29 -0.18 -25.34 28.36
CA LEU A 29 0.46 -24.20 28.98
C LEU A 29 0.30 -24.34 30.49
N ASN A 30 1.40 -24.41 31.23
CA ASN A 30 1.40 -24.55 32.68
C ASN A 30 2.05 -23.32 33.32
N ASN A 31 1.23 -22.50 33.97
CA ASN A 31 1.64 -21.24 34.60
C ASN A 31 2.45 -20.35 33.64
N TYR A 32 2.04 -20.28 32.37
CA TYR A 32 2.76 -19.63 31.30
C TYR A 32 2.08 -18.30 30.92
N LYS A 33 2.77 -17.18 31.11
CA LYS A 33 2.31 -15.81 30.78
C LYS A 33 0.95 -15.53 31.43
N THR A 34 -0.09 -15.26 30.66
CA THR A 34 -1.44 -14.99 31.19
C THR A 34 -2.14 -16.26 31.68
N TYR A 35 -1.70 -17.45 31.27
CA TYR A 35 -2.32 -18.72 31.64
C TYR A 35 -1.88 -19.18 33.03
N TYR A 36 -2.84 -19.35 33.94
CA TYR A 36 -2.62 -19.85 35.30
C TYR A 36 -3.04 -21.31 35.43
N GLY A 37 -2.26 -22.10 36.18
CA GLY A 37 -2.44 -23.54 36.28
C GLY A 37 -2.18 -24.25 34.95
N LYS A 38 -2.73 -25.47 34.81
CA LYS A 38 -2.62 -26.29 33.60
C LYS A 38 -3.77 -25.95 32.65
N GLN A 39 -3.45 -25.26 31.56
CA GLN A 39 -4.37 -24.93 30.48
C GLN A 39 -4.05 -25.80 29.25
N LYS A 40 -5.08 -26.21 28.52
CA LYS A 40 -4.95 -27.15 27.40
C LYS A 40 -5.81 -26.69 26.22
N LEU A 41 -5.19 -26.60 25.05
CA LEU A 41 -5.87 -26.44 23.77
C LEU A 41 -5.80 -27.76 23.01
N ASN A 42 -6.96 -28.28 22.63
CA ASN A 42 -7.08 -29.52 21.86
C ASN A 42 -7.26 -29.19 20.38
N PHE A 43 -6.22 -29.45 19.59
CA PHE A 43 -6.22 -29.20 18.15
C PHE A 43 -6.58 -30.44 17.32
N LYS A 44 -6.85 -31.59 17.97
CA LYS A 44 -7.17 -32.82 17.26
C LYS A 44 -8.42 -32.64 16.39
N MET A 45 -8.28 -32.84 15.08
CA MET A 45 -9.40 -32.78 14.14
C MET A 45 -10.26 -34.05 14.18
N PRO A 46 -11.56 -33.96 13.88
CA PRO A 46 -12.42 -35.12 13.69
C PRO A 46 -11.95 -35.94 12.48
N THR A 47 -11.97 -37.26 12.60
CA THR A 47 -11.62 -38.14 11.48
C THR A 47 -12.78 -38.19 10.48
N HIS A 48 -12.50 -38.02 9.19
CA HIS A 48 -13.51 -38.01 8.11
C HIS A 48 -14.55 -36.88 8.19
N SER A 49 -14.14 -35.68 8.59
CA SER A 49 -14.97 -34.47 8.52
C SER A 49 -14.51 -33.55 7.38
N GLU A 50 -15.46 -32.80 6.79
CA GLU A 50 -15.19 -31.67 5.89
C GLU A 50 -14.83 -30.39 6.67
N GLU A 51 -14.84 -30.47 8.01
CA GLU A 51 -14.40 -29.41 8.91
C GLU A 51 -12.88 -29.36 8.99
N ASN A 52 -12.33 -28.16 8.79
CA ASN A 52 -10.89 -27.92 8.81
C ASN A 52 -10.50 -26.74 9.73
N ILE A 53 -11.46 -26.11 10.42
CA ILE A 53 -11.24 -24.91 11.23
C ILE A 53 -11.37 -25.20 12.73
N ILE A 54 -10.44 -24.70 13.52
CA ILE A 54 -10.52 -24.60 14.98
C ILE A 54 -10.57 -23.13 15.34
N LEU A 55 -11.68 -22.69 15.92
CA LEU A 55 -11.90 -21.31 16.30
C LEU A 55 -11.52 -21.08 17.75
N VAL A 56 -10.64 -20.11 18.01
CA VAL A 56 -10.21 -19.73 19.36
C VAL A 56 -10.55 -18.26 19.59
N GLY A 57 -11.58 -18.02 20.39
CA GLY A 57 -12.06 -16.68 20.73
C GLY A 57 -11.33 -16.13 21.93
N GLY A 58 -11.06 -14.83 21.96
CA GLY A 58 -10.58 -14.17 23.15
C GLY A 58 -10.52 -12.66 22.99
N MET A 59 -10.81 -11.92 24.05
CA MET A 59 -10.68 -10.46 24.04
C MET A 59 -9.21 -10.03 23.84
N ASN A 60 -8.97 -8.76 23.57
CA ASN A 60 -7.62 -8.22 23.52
C ASN A 60 -6.94 -8.38 24.89
N GLY A 61 -5.70 -8.86 24.90
CA GLY A 61 -4.99 -9.20 26.14
C GLY A 61 -5.30 -10.58 26.73
N ALA A 62 -6.30 -11.32 26.23
CA ALA A 62 -6.67 -12.64 26.76
C ALA A 62 -5.63 -13.74 26.51
N GLY A 63 -4.59 -13.49 25.69
CA GLY A 63 -3.49 -14.44 25.47
C GLY A 63 -3.42 -15.07 24.07
N LYS A 64 -4.22 -14.62 23.09
CA LYS A 64 -4.16 -15.11 21.69
C LYS A 64 -2.74 -15.12 21.11
N THR A 65 -2.08 -13.96 21.08
CA THR A 65 -0.69 -13.82 20.61
C THR A 65 0.31 -14.60 21.48
N THR A 66 -0.04 -14.90 22.73
CA THR A 66 0.77 -15.77 23.61
C THR A 66 0.76 -17.21 23.11
N ILE A 67 -0.36 -17.74 22.62
CA ILE A 67 -0.44 -19.06 21.97
C ILE A 67 0.42 -19.09 20.72
N LEU A 68 0.27 -18.09 19.83
CA LEU A 68 1.05 -18.01 18.60
C LEU A 68 2.57 -18.01 18.88
N LYS A 69 3.01 -17.20 19.84
CA LYS A 69 4.42 -17.12 20.27
C LYS A 69 4.90 -18.40 20.97
N ALA A 70 4.03 -19.08 21.73
CA ALA A 70 4.36 -20.36 22.36
C ALA A 70 4.66 -21.44 21.31
N LEU A 71 3.83 -21.54 20.26
CA LEU A 71 4.06 -22.49 19.16
C LEU A 71 5.40 -22.23 18.46
N ARG A 72 5.69 -20.96 18.11
CA ARG A 72 6.97 -20.58 17.48
C ARG A 72 8.17 -20.95 18.35
N VAL A 73 8.14 -20.66 19.66
CA VAL A 73 9.29 -20.97 20.54
C VAL A 73 9.44 -22.46 20.80
N LEU A 74 8.35 -23.21 20.86
CA LEU A 74 8.38 -24.67 21.02
C LEU A 74 9.10 -25.33 19.83
N LEU A 75 8.73 -24.95 18.61
CA LEU A 75 9.32 -25.49 17.39
C LEU A 75 10.77 -25.00 17.18
N TYR A 76 10.99 -23.69 17.26
CA TYR A 76 12.23 -23.07 16.74
C TYR A 76 13.17 -22.54 17.82
N GLY A 77 12.69 -22.35 19.05
CA GLY A 77 13.46 -21.73 20.11
C GLY A 77 13.93 -20.33 19.75
N LYS A 78 15.20 -20.05 20.00
CA LYS A 78 15.82 -18.75 19.71
C LYS A 78 16.17 -18.53 18.22
N ARG A 79 15.90 -19.50 17.35
CA ARG A 79 16.18 -19.36 15.91
C ARG A 79 15.28 -18.26 15.35
N ASN A 80 15.85 -17.32 14.59
CA ASN A 80 15.23 -16.06 14.12
C ASN A 80 15.06 -14.93 15.16
N MET A 81 15.65 -15.05 16.35
CA MET A 81 15.69 -13.96 17.33
C MET A 81 17.14 -13.68 17.74
N THR A 82 17.45 -12.41 17.99
CA THR A 82 18.68 -12.05 18.71
C THR A 82 18.60 -12.50 20.16
N ASP A 83 19.74 -12.67 20.82
CA ASP A 83 19.76 -13.05 22.25
C ASP A 83 19.05 -11.99 23.13
N ILE A 84 19.01 -10.73 22.69
CA ILE A 84 18.29 -9.64 23.37
C ILE A 84 16.78 -9.83 23.20
N GLU A 85 16.29 -9.97 21.97
CA GLU A 85 14.86 -10.19 21.68
C GLU A 85 14.33 -11.44 22.39
N TYR A 86 15.09 -12.54 22.36
CA TYR A 86 14.71 -13.76 23.07
C TYR A 86 14.59 -13.51 24.59
N LYS A 87 15.59 -12.85 25.18
CA LYS A 87 15.55 -12.51 26.60
C LYS A 87 14.40 -11.59 26.93
N GLU A 88 14.13 -10.55 26.17
CA GLU A 88 13.03 -9.63 26.43
C GLU A 88 11.67 -10.32 26.30
N GLN A 89 11.48 -11.10 25.23
CA GLN A 89 10.22 -11.79 24.96
C GLN A 89 9.92 -12.87 26.02
N PHE A 90 10.95 -13.56 26.51
CA PHE A 90 10.81 -14.71 27.42
C PHE A 90 11.35 -14.48 28.85
N ALA A 91 11.77 -13.26 29.22
CA ALA A 91 12.24 -12.94 30.58
C ALA A 91 11.17 -13.24 31.65
N ASN A 92 9.91 -12.97 31.31
CA ASN A 92 8.77 -13.17 32.20
C ASN A 92 7.77 -14.15 31.57
N THR A 93 8.12 -15.44 31.44
CA THR A 93 7.16 -16.48 30.98
C THR A 93 6.38 -17.10 32.12
N ILE A 94 6.80 -16.98 33.38
CA ILE A 94 5.99 -17.45 34.51
C ILE A 94 4.81 -16.51 34.77
N ASN A 95 3.64 -17.10 35.03
CA ASN A 95 2.46 -16.35 35.41
C ASN A 95 2.69 -15.59 36.74
N ASN A 96 2.25 -14.32 36.78
CA ASN A 96 2.52 -13.43 37.91
C ASN A 96 1.89 -13.92 39.22
N ARG A 97 0.65 -14.43 39.16
CA ARG A 97 -0.05 -14.96 40.33
C ARG A 97 0.63 -16.22 40.86
N PHE A 98 0.91 -17.18 39.98
CA PHE A 98 1.59 -18.40 40.37
C PHE A 98 2.95 -18.10 41.03
N PHE A 99 3.68 -17.10 40.52
CA PHE A 99 4.93 -16.67 41.13
C PHE A 99 4.73 -16.06 42.54
N SER A 100 3.70 -15.22 42.73
CA SER A 100 3.40 -14.63 44.05
C SER A 100 2.97 -15.67 45.09
N GLU A 101 2.37 -16.77 44.67
CA GLU A 101 2.00 -17.91 45.51
C GLU A 101 3.20 -18.81 45.87
N GLY A 102 4.42 -18.46 45.44
CA GLY A 102 5.63 -19.24 45.69
C GLY A 102 6.01 -20.20 44.56
N GLY A 103 5.26 -20.23 43.46
CA GLY A 103 5.58 -21.01 42.28
C GLY A 103 6.87 -20.55 41.59
N ARG A 104 7.69 -21.51 41.15
CA ARG A 104 9.02 -21.26 40.57
C ARG A 104 9.27 -21.97 39.25
N GLU A 105 8.24 -22.58 38.67
CA GLU A 105 8.33 -23.33 37.41
C GLU A 105 7.19 -22.94 36.47
N SER A 106 7.50 -22.77 35.19
CA SER A 106 6.50 -22.69 34.11
C SER A 106 6.90 -23.63 32.97
N SER A 107 5.92 -24.09 32.19
CA SER A 107 6.20 -24.90 31.02
C SER A 107 5.18 -24.72 29.89
N ALA A 108 5.63 -25.00 28.68
CA ALA A 108 4.80 -25.09 27.48
C ALA A 108 5.12 -26.41 26.77
N GLU A 109 4.09 -27.07 26.23
CA GLU A 109 4.22 -28.35 25.55
C GLU A 109 3.34 -28.41 24.31
N LEU A 110 3.93 -28.71 23.15
CA LEU A 110 3.22 -28.96 21.89
C LEU A 110 3.35 -30.44 21.53
N THR A 111 2.23 -31.10 21.28
CA THR A 111 2.17 -32.43 20.69
C THR A 111 1.69 -32.33 19.25
N LEU A 112 2.46 -32.92 18.33
CA LEU A 112 2.17 -32.97 16.90
C LEU A 112 2.21 -34.41 16.39
N SER A 113 1.40 -34.72 15.37
CA SER A 113 1.42 -35.96 14.62
C SER A 113 2.20 -35.75 13.33
N VAL A 114 3.00 -36.74 12.94
CA VAL A 114 3.69 -36.76 11.63
C VAL A 114 3.37 -38.09 10.96
N ASP A 115 2.74 -38.04 9.79
CA ASP A 115 2.36 -39.20 8.98
C ASP A 115 1.50 -40.25 9.74
N ASP A 116 0.67 -39.78 10.68
CA ASP A 116 -0.33 -40.55 11.46
C ASP A 116 0.13 -41.74 12.32
N ASP A 117 1.41 -42.13 12.27
CA ASP A 117 1.93 -43.28 13.02
C ASP A 117 2.50 -42.89 14.40
N TYR A 118 3.07 -41.69 14.50
CA TYR A 118 3.79 -41.22 15.68
C TYR A 118 3.41 -39.80 16.09
N THR A 119 3.24 -39.63 17.39
CA THR A 119 3.21 -38.32 18.03
C THR A 119 4.59 -37.94 18.55
N HIS A 120 4.93 -36.67 18.35
CA HIS A 120 6.11 -36.04 18.92
C HIS A 120 5.66 -34.92 19.87
N THR A 121 6.20 -34.93 21.09
CA THR A 121 5.88 -33.94 22.11
C THR A 121 7.13 -33.14 22.41
N ILE A 122 7.08 -31.84 22.13
CA ILE A 122 8.13 -30.88 22.43
C ILE A 122 7.71 -30.12 23.68
N ARG A 123 8.54 -30.15 24.72
CA ARG A 123 8.29 -29.43 25.97
C ARG A 123 9.45 -28.51 26.31
N LEU A 124 9.14 -27.24 26.61
CA LEU A 124 10.05 -26.31 27.27
C LEU A 124 9.61 -26.12 28.72
N THR A 125 10.58 -26.18 29.64
CA THR A 125 10.41 -25.89 31.06
C THR A 125 11.37 -24.77 31.47
N TRP A 126 10.85 -23.77 32.16
CA TRP A 126 11.61 -22.65 32.73
C TRP A 126 11.55 -22.68 34.25
N GLN A 127 12.69 -22.48 34.90
CA GLN A 127 12.78 -22.35 36.36
C GLN A 127 13.24 -20.96 36.78
N TYR A 128 12.74 -20.50 37.92
CA TYR A 128 12.90 -19.13 38.40
C TYR A 128 13.42 -19.07 39.84
N ASP A 129 14.20 -18.02 40.14
CA ASP A 129 14.61 -17.71 41.52
C ASP A 129 13.55 -16.86 42.25
N HIS A 130 13.81 -16.54 43.52
CA HIS A 130 12.94 -15.68 44.33
C HIS A 130 12.85 -14.23 43.81
N ALA A 131 13.82 -13.77 43.03
CA ALA A 131 13.82 -12.45 42.39
C ALA A 131 13.17 -12.47 41.00
N LYS A 132 12.53 -13.59 40.63
CA LYS A 132 11.86 -13.80 39.34
C LYS A 132 12.81 -13.80 38.13
N ARG A 133 14.07 -14.13 38.35
CA ARG A 133 15.07 -14.30 37.29
C ARG A 133 15.05 -15.75 36.83
N MET A 134 15.02 -15.97 35.51
CA MET A 134 15.10 -17.31 34.93
C MET A 134 16.49 -17.91 35.22
N ILE A 135 16.51 -19.05 35.91
CA ILE A 135 17.72 -19.79 36.29
C ILE A 135 18.08 -20.81 35.21
N SER A 136 17.08 -21.51 34.68
CA SER A 136 17.29 -22.58 33.71
C SER A 136 16.14 -22.64 32.71
N GLU A 137 16.49 -23.09 31.50
CA GLU A 137 15.57 -23.47 30.44
C GLU A 137 15.96 -24.87 29.98
N THR A 138 15.02 -25.81 29.99
CA THR A 138 15.23 -27.17 29.53
C THR A 138 14.24 -27.50 28.43
N ARG A 139 14.73 -28.01 27.30
CA ARG A 139 13.92 -28.50 26.20
C ARG A 139 13.99 -30.02 26.13
N THR A 140 12.85 -30.66 25.90
CA THR A 140 12.77 -32.11 25.70
C THR A 140 11.95 -32.44 24.47
N LEU A 141 12.34 -33.51 23.77
CA LEU A 141 11.61 -34.11 22.67
C LEU A 141 11.27 -35.56 23.04
N GLU A 142 9.98 -35.87 23.05
CA GLU A 142 9.45 -37.21 23.32
C GLU A 142 8.81 -37.77 22.05
N LYS A 143 9.16 -39.00 21.65
CA LYS A 143 8.53 -39.72 20.53
C LYS A 143 7.67 -40.84 21.08
N LYS A 144 6.44 -40.96 20.58
CA LYS A 144 5.47 -41.93 21.07
C LYS A 144 4.62 -42.48 19.92
N ARG A 145 4.43 -43.80 19.88
CA ARG A 145 3.51 -44.44 18.92
C ARG A 145 2.07 -44.15 19.32
N ASN A 146 1.22 -43.90 18.33
CA ASN A 146 -0.20 -43.65 18.58
C ASN A 146 -0.85 -44.81 19.38
N GLY A 147 -1.65 -44.47 20.39
CA GLY A 147 -2.29 -45.43 21.30
C GLY A 147 -1.39 -46.04 22.39
N SER A 148 -0.07 -45.84 22.36
CA SER A 148 0.81 -46.34 23.43
C SER A 148 0.70 -45.49 24.71
N VAL A 149 1.04 -46.04 25.87
CA VAL A 149 1.13 -45.26 27.12
C VAL A 149 2.55 -44.74 27.34
N ARG A 150 3.57 -45.57 27.03
CA ARG A 150 4.99 -45.24 27.21
C ARG A 150 5.60 -44.63 25.95
N PRO A 151 6.50 -43.64 26.07
CA PRO A 151 7.26 -43.13 24.93
C PRO A 151 8.33 -44.12 24.46
N ILE A 152 8.64 -44.06 23.17
CA ILE A 152 9.73 -44.82 22.54
C ILE A 152 11.07 -44.19 22.90
N SER A 153 11.13 -42.85 22.91
CA SER A 153 12.31 -42.11 23.30
C SER A 153 11.92 -40.78 23.94
N LYS A 154 12.77 -40.31 24.86
CA LYS A 154 12.65 -39.01 25.49
C LYS A 154 14.04 -38.41 25.65
N ASN A 155 14.34 -37.41 24.84
CA ASN A 155 15.66 -36.80 24.75
C ASN A 155 15.62 -35.39 25.32
N ILE A 156 16.59 -35.06 26.18
CA ILE A 156 16.87 -33.67 26.57
C ILE A 156 17.70 -33.04 25.44
N ILE A 157 17.30 -31.86 25.00
CA ILE A 157 17.99 -31.12 23.94
C ILE A 157 19.09 -30.27 24.58
N THR A 158 20.33 -30.58 24.24
CA THR A 158 21.55 -29.89 24.68
C THR A 158 22.32 -29.39 23.47
N ASN A 159 23.40 -28.62 23.67
CA ASN A 159 24.22 -28.13 22.56
C ASN A 159 24.80 -29.25 21.67
N GLN A 160 24.93 -30.48 22.18
CA GLN A 160 25.48 -31.61 21.43
C GLN A 160 24.49 -32.20 20.41
N ASN A 161 23.18 -32.13 20.68
CA ASN A 161 22.14 -32.70 19.81
C ASN A 161 21.17 -31.64 19.24
N LEU A 162 21.43 -30.36 19.51
CA LEU A 162 20.61 -29.24 19.04
C LEU A 162 20.51 -29.21 17.50
N ASP A 163 21.60 -29.48 16.78
CA ASP A 163 21.57 -29.49 15.32
C ASP A 163 20.72 -30.65 14.77
N THR A 164 20.74 -31.81 15.42
CA THR A 164 19.89 -32.95 15.06
C THR A 164 18.42 -32.65 15.33
N PHE A 165 18.11 -32.01 16.46
CA PHE A 165 16.77 -31.52 16.76
C PHE A 165 16.31 -30.51 15.69
N ASN A 166 17.15 -29.52 15.37
CA ASN A 166 16.82 -28.49 14.40
C ASN A 166 16.56 -29.08 13.00
N ARG A 167 17.40 -30.01 12.53
CA ARG A 167 17.18 -30.72 11.26
C ARG A 167 15.89 -31.53 11.26
N LEU A 168 15.55 -32.15 12.39
CA LEU A 168 14.31 -32.92 12.52
C LEU A 168 13.08 -32.00 12.44
N ILE A 169 13.07 -30.89 13.19
CA ILE A 169 11.98 -29.92 13.13
C ILE A 169 11.90 -29.27 11.75
N ASP A 170 13.03 -28.91 11.14
CA ASP A 170 13.04 -28.32 9.80
C ASP A 170 12.56 -29.30 8.73
N GLY A 171 12.67 -30.61 8.98
CA GLY A 171 12.07 -31.65 8.14
C GLY A 171 10.54 -31.65 8.20
N TRP A 172 9.96 -31.44 9.39
CA TRP A 172 8.49 -31.42 9.56
C TRP A 172 7.88 -30.05 9.23
N LEU A 173 8.48 -28.98 9.75
CA LEU A 173 7.96 -27.61 9.74
C LEU A 173 9.15 -26.66 9.54
N PRO A 174 9.61 -26.43 8.28
CA PRO A 174 10.79 -25.62 8.02
C PRO A 174 10.67 -24.20 8.59
N LEU A 175 11.71 -23.75 9.30
CA LEU A 175 11.76 -22.44 9.93
C LEU A 175 11.47 -21.28 8.96
N GLU A 176 12.01 -21.35 7.75
CA GLU A 176 11.88 -20.32 6.73
C GLU A 176 10.45 -20.20 6.20
N SER A 177 9.69 -21.31 6.23
CA SER A 177 8.27 -21.32 5.87
C SER A 177 7.33 -20.97 7.02
N SER A 178 7.82 -20.94 8.27
CA SER A 178 7.00 -20.63 9.45
C SER A 178 6.17 -19.35 9.36
N PRO A 179 6.63 -18.25 8.72
CA PRO A 179 5.80 -17.06 8.59
C PRO A 179 4.58 -17.23 7.69
N TYR A 180 4.46 -18.33 6.94
CA TYR A 180 3.32 -18.61 6.06
C TYR A 180 2.27 -19.54 6.67
N PHE A 181 2.59 -20.22 7.79
CA PHE A 181 1.65 -21.12 8.46
C PHE A 181 1.52 -20.88 9.97
N ILE A 182 2.39 -20.10 10.62
CA ILE A 182 2.16 -19.60 11.99
C ILE A 182 2.40 -18.10 11.98
N PHE A 183 1.35 -17.31 11.78
CA PHE A 183 1.48 -15.87 11.60
C PHE A 183 0.40 -15.04 12.27
N ASP A 184 0.76 -13.79 12.49
CA ASP A 184 -0.16 -12.74 12.88
C ASP A 184 -0.66 -12.06 11.59
N GLY A 185 -1.99 -11.95 11.44
CA GLY A 185 -2.65 -11.29 10.32
C GLY A 185 -2.23 -9.82 10.18
N GLU A 186 -1.75 -9.18 11.24
CA GLU A 186 -1.17 -7.84 11.17
C GLU A 186 0.24 -7.84 10.56
N GLU A 187 1.09 -8.80 10.95
CA GLU A 187 2.47 -8.95 10.47
C GLU A 187 2.55 -9.47 9.04
N ILE A 188 1.53 -10.21 8.57
CA ILE A 188 1.50 -10.85 7.24
C ILE A 188 1.76 -9.87 6.08
N SER A 189 1.38 -8.61 6.27
CA SER A 189 1.54 -7.53 5.29
C SER A 189 3.02 -7.15 5.09
N THR A 190 3.86 -7.36 6.11
CA THR A 190 5.30 -7.08 6.06
C THR A 190 6.08 -8.13 5.26
N LEU A 191 5.57 -9.36 5.16
CA LEU A 191 6.19 -10.44 4.39
C LEU A 191 6.35 -10.05 2.93
N VAL A 192 5.28 -9.52 2.34
CA VAL A 192 5.23 -9.06 0.94
C VAL A 192 6.05 -7.78 0.72
N ALA A 193 6.21 -6.94 1.75
CA ALA A 193 7.11 -5.79 1.70
C ALA A 193 8.59 -6.21 1.60
N SER A 194 8.97 -7.34 2.21
CA SER A 194 10.35 -7.87 2.25
C SER A 194 10.77 -8.73 1.03
N ARG A 195 10.08 -8.57 -0.10
CA ARG A 195 10.16 -9.38 -1.34
C ARG A 195 11.55 -9.56 -1.97
N ASN A 196 12.47 -8.61 -1.79
CA ASN A 196 13.79 -8.63 -2.43
C ASN A 196 14.89 -9.31 -1.62
N SER A 197 14.56 -9.93 -0.49
CA SER A 197 15.58 -10.60 0.34
C SER A 197 15.90 -12.00 -0.22
N THR A 198 17.18 -12.39 -0.17
CA THR A 198 17.58 -13.78 -0.43
C THR A 198 16.82 -14.76 0.46
N LYS A 199 16.55 -14.35 1.71
CA LYS A 199 15.70 -15.10 2.66
C LYS A 199 14.31 -15.42 2.13
N PHE A 200 13.67 -14.51 1.40
CA PHE A 200 12.35 -14.74 0.81
C PHE A 200 12.40 -15.81 -0.28
N LYS A 201 13.40 -15.77 -1.16
CA LYS A 201 13.62 -16.80 -2.19
C LYS A 201 13.96 -18.16 -1.58
N ASP A 202 14.83 -18.17 -0.57
CA ASP A 202 15.19 -19.38 0.15
C ASP A 202 13.96 -20.00 0.84
N ALA A 203 13.08 -19.17 1.41
CA ALA A 203 11.82 -19.61 2.01
C ALA A 203 10.87 -20.22 0.97
N ILE A 204 10.75 -19.61 -0.22
CA ILE A 204 9.97 -20.18 -1.33
C ILE A 204 10.53 -21.54 -1.71
N ASN A 205 11.83 -21.62 -2.02
CA ASN A 205 12.51 -22.86 -2.45
C ASN A 205 12.35 -24.00 -1.43
N ARG A 206 12.42 -23.68 -0.13
CA ARG A 206 12.20 -24.64 0.95
C ARG A 206 10.76 -25.13 1.00
N MET A 207 9.80 -24.22 0.89
CA MET A 207 8.37 -24.56 0.98
C MET A 207 7.89 -25.41 -0.20
N ILE A 208 8.42 -25.21 -1.40
CA ILE A 208 8.12 -26.05 -2.59
C ILE A 208 8.93 -27.35 -2.66
N GLY A 209 9.68 -27.69 -1.61
CA GLY A 209 10.39 -28.97 -1.52
C GLY A 209 11.70 -29.07 -2.32
N LEU A 210 12.23 -27.96 -2.87
CA LEU A 210 13.44 -28.04 -3.71
C LEU A 210 14.70 -28.48 -2.96
N MET A 211 14.72 -28.31 -1.64
CA MET A 211 15.82 -28.75 -0.77
C MET A 211 16.12 -30.25 -0.90
N PHE A 212 15.11 -31.09 -1.08
CA PHE A 212 15.32 -32.53 -1.23
C PHE A 212 16.14 -32.83 -2.50
N TYR A 213 15.87 -32.11 -3.58
CA TYR A 213 16.59 -32.26 -4.84
C TYR A 213 18.00 -31.65 -4.78
N ASP A 214 18.18 -30.54 -4.06
CA ASP A 214 19.51 -29.96 -3.83
C ASP A 214 20.40 -30.87 -2.98
N ASN A 215 19.83 -31.51 -1.95
CA ASN A 215 20.53 -32.53 -1.16
C ASN A 215 20.89 -33.75 -2.03
N LEU A 216 19.93 -34.28 -2.79
CA LEU A 216 20.17 -35.39 -3.71
C LEU A 216 21.29 -35.06 -4.71
N LYS A 217 21.30 -33.84 -5.24
CA LYS A 217 22.35 -33.35 -6.13
C LYS A 217 23.72 -33.34 -5.44
N SER A 218 23.79 -32.84 -4.20
CA SER A 218 25.03 -32.83 -3.41
C SER A 218 25.55 -34.24 -3.10
N ASP A 219 24.64 -35.18 -2.80
CA ASP A 219 24.98 -36.57 -2.52
C ASP A 219 25.52 -37.26 -3.79
N ILE A 220 24.86 -37.07 -4.93
CA ILE A 220 25.34 -37.58 -6.23
C ILE A 220 26.68 -36.94 -6.60
N ASP A 221 26.86 -35.64 -6.39
CA ASP A 221 28.14 -34.94 -6.62
C ASP A 221 29.27 -35.56 -5.79
N SER A 222 28.98 -35.96 -4.55
CA SER A 222 29.95 -36.61 -3.67
C SER A 222 30.33 -38.00 -4.17
N ILE A 223 29.33 -38.81 -4.55
CA ILE A 223 29.54 -40.14 -5.15
C ILE A 223 30.39 -40.04 -6.42
N VAL A 224 30.05 -39.11 -7.32
CA VAL A 224 30.78 -38.87 -8.56
C VAL A 224 32.25 -38.51 -8.28
N LYS A 225 32.51 -37.62 -7.32
CA LYS A 225 33.88 -37.24 -6.92
C LYS A 225 34.67 -38.41 -6.37
N ASP A 226 34.03 -39.31 -5.63
CA ASP A 226 34.71 -40.48 -5.06
C ASP A 226 35.03 -41.52 -6.14
N TYR A 227 34.17 -41.70 -7.14
CA TYR A 227 34.50 -42.49 -8.33
C TYR A 227 35.62 -41.85 -9.17
N GLU A 228 35.62 -40.52 -9.38
CA GLU A 228 36.73 -39.82 -10.06
C GLU A 228 38.08 -40.06 -9.37
N LYS A 229 38.11 -39.98 -8.03
CA LYS A 229 39.31 -40.28 -7.23
C LYS A 229 39.75 -41.73 -7.35
N SER A 230 38.81 -42.67 -7.42
CA SER A 230 39.08 -44.10 -7.44
C SER A 230 39.63 -44.54 -8.81
N LEU A 231 39.04 -44.03 -9.90
CA LEU A 231 39.55 -44.21 -11.26
C LEU A 231 40.97 -43.64 -11.43
N ALA A 232 41.23 -42.47 -10.83
CA ALA A 232 42.56 -41.84 -10.85
C ALA A 232 43.67 -42.64 -10.13
N ARG A 233 43.31 -43.61 -9.26
CA ARG A 233 44.28 -44.46 -8.54
C ARG A 233 44.71 -45.70 -9.34
N MET A 234 43.97 -46.11 -10.37
CA MET A 234 44.14 -47.39 -11.08
C MET A 234 44.95 -47.28 -12.39
N THR A 235 45.35 -46.08 -12.80
CA THR A 235 46.11 -45.80 -14.03
C THR A 235 47.55 -45.37 -13.67
N ASP A 236 48.56 -45.84 -14.41
CA ASP A 236 50.02 -45.65 -14.22
C ASP A 236 50.41 -44.50 -13.24
N SER A 237 50.65 -44.90 -11.99
CA SER A 237 50.41 -44.09 -10.79
C SER A 237 51.26 -42.82 -10.69
N ALA A 238 52.44 -42.78 -11.29
CA ALA A 238 53.35 -41.65 -11.19
C ALA A 238 52.96 -40.49 -12.12
N LYS A 239 52.49 -40.78 -13.34
CA LYS A 239 52.14 -39.76 -14.34
C LYS A 239 50.75 -39.18 -14.08
N VAL A 240 49.81 -40.04 -13.70
CA VAL A 240 48.44 -39.67 -13.33
C VAL A 240 48.41 -38.90 -12.01
N SER A 241 49.20 -39.28 -11.01
CA SER A 241 49.37 -38.50 -9.77
C SER A 241 49.97 -37.12 -10.04
N ARG A 242 50.97 -37.02 -10.94
CA ARG A 242 51.53 -35.73 -11.36
C ARG A 242 50.50 -34.83 -12.04
N ILE A 243 49.76 -35.35 -13.02
CA ILE A 243 48.73 -34.59 -13.74
C ILE A 243 47.61 -34.17 -12.78
N ASN A 244 47.17 -35.06 -11.89
CA ASN A 244 46.16 -34.72 -10.88
C ASN A 244 46.65 -33.65 -9.90
N LYS A 245 47.92 -33.69 -9.48
CA LYS A 245 48.51 -32.65 -8.62
C LYS A 245 48.51 -31.30 -9.33
N VAL A 246 48.90 -31.28 -10.61
CA VAL A 246 48.89 -30.07 -11.46
C VAL A 246 47.45 -29.57 -11.68
N ILE A 247 46.48 -30.47 -11.93
CA ILE A 247 45.05 -30.13 -12.02
C ILE A 247 44.54 -29.52 -10.72
N GLN A 248 44.92 -30.06 -9.56
CA GLN A 248 44.55 -29.47 -8.26
C GLN A 248 45.14 -28.06 -8.11
N THR A 249 46.42 -27.86 -8.45
CA THR A 249 47.04 -26.53 -8.44
C THR A 249 46.29 -25.56 -9.36
N PHE A 250 45.97 -25.96 -10.59
CA PHE A 250 45.20 -25.13 -11.51
C PHE A 250 43.75 -24.90 -11.07
N LYS A 251 43.09 -25.86 -10.39
CA LYS A 251 41.77 -25.66 -9.78
C LYS A 251 41.82 -24.63 -8.66
N GLU A 252 42.87 -24.63 -7.87
CA GLU A 252 43.07 -23.68 -6.78
C GLU A 252 43.39 -22.27 -7.32
N GLU A 253 44.26 -22.18 -8.33
CA GLU A 253 44.52 -20.94 -9.07
C GLU A 253 43.26 -20.42 -9.77
N LEU A 254 42.44 -21.31 -10.34
CA LEU A 254 41.17 -20.95 -10.96
C LEU A 254 40.21 -20.37 -9.93
N ARG A 255 40.07 -21.01 -8.76
CA ARG A 255 39.23 -20.54 -7.66
C ARG A 255 39.68 -19.17 -7.17
N GLU A 256 40.98 -18.95 -7.05
CA GLU A 256 41.53 -17.65 -6.65
C GLU A 256 41.30 -16.58 -7.73
N ALA A 257 41.49 -16.91 -9.00
CA ALA A 257 41.27 -16.01 -10.12
C ALA A 257 39.78 -15.65 -10.30
N GLU A 258 38.88 -16.62 -10.15
CA GLU A 258 37.43 -16.42 -10.16
C GLU A 258 36.97 -15.61 -8.95
N GLY A 259 37.55 -15.82 -7.76
CA GLY A 259 37.30 -14.99 -6.59
C GLY A 259 37.75 -13.54 -6.79
N LYS A 260 38.91 -13.31 -7.40
CA LYS A 260 39.41 -11.97 -7.77
C LYS A 260 38.52 -11.31 -8.82
N LEU A 261 38.03 -12.07 -9.81
CA LEU A 261 37.12 -11.57 -10.85
C LEU A 261 35.75 -11.19 -10.25
N SER A 262 35.18 -12.06 -9.41
CA SER A 262 33.91 -11.83 -8.72
C SER A 262 33.94 -10.56 -7.87
N ARG A 263 35.03 -10.28 -7.14
CA ARG A 263 35.18 -9.01 -6.40
C ARG A 263 35.11 -7.78 -7.30
N VAL A 264 35.69 -7.85 -8.51
CA VAL A 264 35.65 -6.75 -9.49
C VAL A 264 34.25 -6.62 -10.11
N ASP A 265 33.59 -7.75 -10.41
CA ASP A 265 32.21 -7.76 -10.91
C ASP A 265 31.24 -7.14 -9.90
N THR A 266 31.28 -7.55 -8.63
CA THR A 266 30.45 -6.98 -7.56
C THR A 266 30.72 -5.49 -7.35
N TYR A 267 31.99 -5.06 -7.41
CA TYR A 267 32.34 -3.64 -7.33
C TYR A 267 31.74 -2.85 -8.50
N LEU A 268 31.86 -3.36 -9.73
CA LEU A 268 31.29 -2.73 -10.93
C LEU A 268 29.76 -2.67 -10.89
N GLU A 269 29.09 -3.72 -10.42
CA GLU A 269 27.63 -3.73 -10.24
C GLU A 269 27.17 -2.63 -9.29
N GLY A 270 27.84 -2.49 -8.13
CA GLY A 270 27.53 -1.42 -7.18
C GLY A 270 27.75 -0.02 -7.75
N ARG A 271 28.84 0.18 -8.49
CA ARG A 271 29.14 1.49 -9.13
C ARG A 271 28.21 1.81 -10.29
N ASN A 272 27.87 0.84 -11.13
CA ASN A 272 26.92 1.01 -12.23
C ASN A 272 25.50 1.28 -11.72
N LYS A 273 25.10 0.66 -10.61
CA LYS A 273 23.84 0.98 -9.94
C LYS A 273 23.83 2.43 -9.47
N LYS A 274 24.87 2.86 -8.74
CA LYS A 274 25.01 4.25 -8.29
C LYS A 274 25.02 5.25 -9.46
N LEU A 275 25.68 4.91 -10.57
CA LEU A 275 25.69 5.72 -11.79
C LEU A 275 24.29 5.86 -12.40
N THR A 276 23.52 4.77 -12.40
CA THR A 276 22.14 4.74 -12.90
C THR A 276 21.23 5.59 -12.02
N ASP A 277 21.38 5.48 -10.70
CA ASP A 277 20.63 6.27 -9.72
C ASP A 277 20.93 7.77 -9.84
N LEU A 278 22.20 8.16 -9.97
CA LEU A 278 22.59 9.56 -10.19
C LEU A 278 22.09 10.12 -11.53
N ARG A 279 22.10 9.31 -12.60
CA ARG A 279 21.52 9.71 -13.90
C ARG A 279 20.02 9.91 -13.81
N LYS A 280 19.32 9.04 -13.07
CA LYS A 280 17.89 9.19 -12.81
C LYS A 280 17.60 10.44 -11.98
N GLN A 281 18.34 10.66 -10.90
CA GLN A 281 18.24 11.86 -10.08
C GLN A 281 18.46 13.13 -10.90
N LYS A 282 19.45 13.15 -11.80
CA LYS A 282 19.66 14.25 -12.76
C LYS A 282 18.43 14.48 -13.63
N ASN A 283 17.89 13.43 -14.26
CA ASN A 283 16.73 13.54 -15.14
C ASN A 283 15.48 14.01 -14.39
N ASP A 284 15.21 13.47 -13.21
CA ASP A 284 14.07 13.87 -12.37
C ASP A 284 14.18 15.34 -11.95
N THR A 285 15.39 15.81 -11.65
CA THR A 285 15.67 17.21 -11.30
C THR A 285 15.48 18.15 -12.50
N LEU A 286 15.84 17.69 -13.71
CA LEU A 286 15.63 18.44 -14.96
C LEU A 286 14.15 18.48 -15.38
N MET A 287 13.39 17.39 -15.19
CA MET A 287 11.97 17.34 -15.52
C MET A 287 11.15 18.25 -14.60
N LYS A 288 11.43 18.27 -13.29
CA LYS A 288 10.80 19.21 -12.34
C LYS A 288 11.04 20.68 -12.70
N ASN A 289 12.14 21.01 -13.37
CA ASN A 289 12.42 22.38 -13.82
C ASN A 289 11.65 22.79 -15.10
N ARG A 290 11.35 21.84 -16.02
CA ARG A 290 10.63 22.14 -17.27
C ARG A 290 9.14 22.37 -17.06
N ASP A 291 8.48 21.49 -16.31
CA ASP A 291 7.01 21.56 -16.14
C ASP A 291 6.57 22.80 -15.34
N THR A 292 7.42 23.31 -14.44
CA THR A 292 7.08 24.45 -13.58
C THR A 292 7.22 25.79 -14.29
N ARG A 293 8.17 25.95 -15.23
CA ARG A 293 8.45 27.25 -15.86
C ARG A 293 7.56 27.50 -17.08
N ASP A 294 7.37 26.52 -17.95
CA ASP A 294 6.60 26.71 -19.18
C ASP A 294 5.10 26.90 -18.90
N VAL A 295 4.56 26.21 -17.88
CA VAL A 295 3.17 26.39 -17.42
C VAL A 295 2.97 27.80 -16.84
N ILE A 296 3.88 28.25 -15.96
CA ILE A 296 3.77 29.57 -15.34
C ILE A 296 3.97 30.70 -16.36
N VAL A 297 4.88 30.55 -17.34
CA VAL A 297 5.07 31.53 -18.42
C VAL A 297 3.80 31.66 -19.26
N LYS A 298 3.15 30.53 -19.59
CA LYS A 298 1.88 30.54 -20.32
C LYS A 298 0.75 31.21 -19.55
N GLU A 299 0.65 30.96 -18.24
CA GLU A 299 -0.33 31.63 -17.35
C GLU A 299 -0.09 33.14 -17.26
N VAL A 300 1.18 33.58 -17.15
CA VAL A 300 1.54 35.00 -17.14
C VAL A 300 1.11 35.67 -18.44
N SER A 301 1.43 35.10 -19.61
CA SER A 301 1.02 35.68 -20.90
C SER A 301 -0.50 35.80 -21.05
N GLN A 302 -1.26 34.80 -20.60
CA GLN A 302 -2.74 34.84 -20.64
C GLN A 302 -3.31 35.93 -19.71
N LEU A 303 -2.73 36.12 -18.53
CA LEU A 303 -3.17 37.15 -17.59
C LEU A 303 -2.79 38.56 -18.06
N GLU A 304 -1.63 38.75 -18.68
CA GLU A 304 -1.22 40.02 -19.30
C GLU A 304 -2.21 40.44 -20.39
N GLU A 305 -2.64 39.50 -21.24
CA GLU A 305 -3.62 39.75 -22.28
C GLU A 305 -5.00 40.15 -21.71
N ARG A 306 -5.47 39.44 -20.69
CA ARG A 306 -6.72 39.77 -19.98
C ARG A 306 -6.66 41.13 -19.30
N LEU A 307 -5.55 41.46 -18.65
CA LEU A 307 -5.33 42.76 -18.02
C LEU A 307 -5.33 43.88 -19.06
N LYS A 308 -4.66 43.68 -20.19
CA LYS A 308 -4.65 44.65 -21.30
C LYS A 308 -6.07 44.88 -21.85
N SER A 309 -6.84 43.81 -22.03
CA SER A 309 -8.24 43.89 -22.48
C SER A 309 -9.11 44.68 -21.51
N GLU A 310 -9.03 44.40 -20.21
CA GLU A 310 -9.80 45.15 -19.20
C GLU A 310 -9.36 46.61 -19.05
N LYS A 311 -8.07 46.92 -19.14
CA LYS A 311 -7.58 48.32 -19.16
C LYS A 311 -8.13 49.08 -20.36
N ASN A 312 -8.19 48.43 -21.53
CA ASN A 312 -8.79 49.02 -22.73
C ASN A 312 -10.30 49.25 -22.55
N ASN A 313 -11.01 48.27 -21.99
CA ASN A 313 -12.44 48.40 -21.69
C ASN A 313 -12.71 49.55 -20.71
N LEU A 314 -11.93 49.64 -19.62
CA LEU A 314 -12.03 50.76 -18.67
C LEU A 314 -11.76 52.10 -19.36
N ASN A 315 -10.78 52.21 -20.24
CA ASN A 315 -10.50 53.44 -20.98
C ASN A 315 -11.68 53.87 -21.89
N ILE A 316 -12.33 52.91 -22.54
CA ILE A 316 -13.54 53.16 -23.35
C ILE A 316 -14.68 53.67 -22.47
N LEU A 317 -14.95 52.99 -21.35
CA LEU A 317 -15.97 53.39 -20.38
C LEU A 317 -15.65 54.74 -19.73
N TYR A 318 -14.38 55.01 -19.45
CA TYR A 318 -13.93 56.27 -18.87
C TYR A 318 -14.22 57.42 -19.84
N LYS A 319 -13.79 57.31 -21.09
CA LYS A 319 -13.99 58.36 -22.11
C LYS A 319 -15.48 58.66 -22.38
N LYS A 320 -16.33 57.63 -22.38
CA LYS A 320 -17.74 57.78 -22.80
C LYS A 320 -18.72 57.98 -21.65
N ASN A 321 -18.42 57.45 -20.46
CA ASN A 321 -19.43 57.27 -19.42
C ASN A 321 -19.00 57.85 -18.05
N ILE A 322 -17.78 58.35 -17.87
CA ILE A 322 -17.35 58.86 -16.55
C ILE A 322 -18.12 60.10 -16.10
N ILE A 323 -18.27 61.08 -16.98
CA ILE A 323 -18.94 62.35 -16.68
C ILE A 323 -20.43 62.11 -16.33
N PRO A 324 -21.21 61.39 -17.16
CA PRO A 324 -22.59 61.09 -16.78
C PRO A 324 -22.70 60.21 -15.52
N THR A 325 -21.72 59.34 -15.26
CA THR A 325 -21.71 58.50 -14.06
C THR A 325 -21.49 59.33 -12.78
N ILE A 326 -20.54 60.26 -12.78
CA ILE A 326 -20.26 61.14 -11.63
C ILE A 326 -21.42 62.09 -11.38
N LEU A 327 -21.99 62.65 -12.44
CA LEU A 327 -23.03 63.67 -12.35
C LEU A 327 -24.45 63.09 -12.21
N LYS A 328 -24.63 61.76 -12.29
CA LYS A 328 -25.95 61.11 -12.30
C LYS A 328 -26.90 61.64 -11.23
N SER A 329 -26.45 61.67 -9.97
CA SER A 329 -27.28 62.12 -8.84
C SER A 329 -27.66 63.60 -8.96
N LYS A 330 -26.76 64.45 -9.45
CA LYS A 330 -27.03 65.88 -9.68
C LYS A 330 -27.97 66.09 -10.86
N ILE A 331 -27.82 65.31 -11.93
CA ILE A 331 -28.71 65.35 -13.10
C ILE A 331 -30.11 64.86 -12.73
N GLU A 332 -30.24 63.83 -11.89
CA GLU A 332 -31.53 63.34 -11.40
C GLU A 332 -32.24 64.38 -10.52
N LEU A 333 -31.51 65.03 -9.61
CA LEU A 333 -32.04 66.13 -8.81
C LEU A 333 -32.52 67.30 -9.69
N LEU A 334 -31.70 67.71 -10.67
CA LEU A 334 -32.06 68.75 -11.62
C LEU A 334 -33.28 68.36 -12.45
N SER A 335 -33.34 67.12 -12.95
CA SER A 335 -34.47 66.61 -13.74
C SER A 335 -35.77 66.61 -12.94
N ASN A 336 -35.72 66.23 -11.67
CA ASN A 336 -36.89 66.27 -10.78
C ASN A 336 -37.35 67.72 -10.55
N ARG A 337 -36.41 68.62 -10.24
CA ARG A 337 -36.72 70.05 -10.06
C ARG A 337 -37.36 70.65 -11.31
N MET A 338 -36.84 70.34 -12.50
CA MET A 338 -37.40 70.83 -13.76
C MET A 338 -38.79 70.27 -14.07
N LYS A 339 -39.11 69.04 -13.62
CA LYS A 339 -40.47 68.49 -13.74
C LYS A 339 -41.45 69.24 -12.84
N GLU A 340 -41.04 69.59 -11.63
CA GLU A 340 -41.85 70.41 -10.71
C GLU A 340 -42.12 71.80 -11.30
N GLU A 341 -41.08 72.47 -11.82
CA GLU A 341 -41.20 73.78 -12.48
C GLU A 341 -42.15 73.70 -13.69
N GLN A 342 -42.02 72.67 -14.53
CA GLN A 342 -42.91 72.46 -15.68
C GLN A 342 -44.37 72.23 -15.25
N LEU A 343 -44.62 71.37 -14.26
CA LEU A 343 -45.97 71.14 -13.75
C LEU A 343 -46.59 72.41 -13.16
N SER A 344 -45.79 73.24 -12.50
CA SER A 344 -46.23 74.54 -11.97
C SER A 344 -46.58 75.51 -13.10
N GLN A 345 -45.75 75.62 -14.14
CA GLN A 345 -46.03 76.44 -15.32
C GLN A 345 -47.30 75.99 -16.03
N GLU A 346 -47.48 74.68 -16.26
CA GLU A 346 -48.68 74.13 -16.89
C GLU A 346 -49.95 74.46 -16.08
N LYS A 347 -49.87 74.39 -14.74
CA LYS A 347 -50.98 74.80 -13.85
C LYS A 347 -51.26 76.30 -13.93
N LEU A 348 -50.23 77.15 -13.94
CA LEU A 348 -50.38 78.60 -14.04
C LEU A 348 -51.02 79.00 -15.38
N ILE A 349 -50.56 78.43 -16.50
CA ILE A 349 -51.13 78.67 -17.84
C ILE A 349 -52.60 78.23 -17.89
N ARG A 350 -52.93 77.07 -17.31
CA ARG A 350 -54.34 76.61 -17.24
C ARG A 350 -55.21 77.53 -16.39
N SER A 351 -54.72 77.96 -15.23
CA SER A 351 -55.44 78.87 -14.33
C SER A 351 -55.65 80.25 -14.96
N THR A 352 -54.61 80.85 -15.56
CA THR A 352 -54.71 82.12 -16.28
C THR A 352 -55.64 82.05 -17.50
N ALA A 353 -55.57 80.96 -18.29
CA ALA A 353 -56.50 80.75 -19.39
C ALA A 353 -57.96 80.63 -18.92
N ALA A 354 -58.21 80.00 -17.76
CA ALA A 354 -59.54 79.86 -17.17
C ALA A 354 -60.08 81.16 -16.54
N LEU A 355 -59.19 82.08 -16.13
CA LEU A 355 -59.53 83.40 -15.60
C LEU A 355 -59.74 84.47 -16.67
N LYS A 356 -59.19 84.30 -17.87
CA LYS A 356 -59.32 85.27 -18.97
C LYS A 356 -60.78 85.63 -19.33
N PRO A 357 -61.74 84.68 -19.41
CA PRO A 357 -63.15 85.01 -19.64
C PRO A 357 -63.76 85.86 -18.52
N TYR A 358 -63.35 85.61 -17.27
CA TYR A 358 -63.78 86.39 -16.11
C TYR A 358 -63.24 87.81 -16.16
N ASP A 359 -61.95 87.98 -16.46
CA ASP A 359 -61.32 89.30 -16.59
C ASP A 359 -61.97 90.12 -17.71
N GLU A 360 -62.30 89.48 -18.85
CA GLU A 360 -63.04 90.10 -19.95
C GLU A 360 -64.47 90.49 -19.55
N PHE A 361 -65.20 89.59 -18.87
CA PHE A 361 -66.54 89.86 -18.35
C PHE A 361 -66.56 91.05 -17.38
N MET A 362 -65.65 91.06 -16.40
CA MET A 362 -65.56 92.15 -15.42
C MET A 362 -65.18 93.47 -16.10
N LYS A 363 -64.27 93.46 -17.06
CA LYS A 363 -63.92 94.67 -17.82
C LYS A 363 -65.13 95.24 -18.58
N GLN A 364 -65.96 94.39 -19.16
CA GLN A 364 -67.20 94.82 -19.81
C GLN A 364 -68.23 95.33 -18.80
N LEU A 365 -68.43 94.61 -17.69
CA LEU A 365 -69.38 94.98 -16.64
C LEU A 365 -69.04 96.35 -16.04
N LEU A 366 -67.78 96.57 -15.68
CA LEU A 366 -67.30 97.81 -15.07
C LEU A 366 -67.21 98.99 -16.05
N SER A 367 -67.25 98.74 -17.37
CA SER A 367 -67.30 99.80 -18.38
C SER A 367 -68.69 100.43 -18.52
N LYS A 368 -69.74 99.83 -17.92
CA LYS A 368 -71.09 100.37 -17.93
C LYS A 368 -71.27 101.36 -16.76
N PRO A 369 -71.92 102.52 -16.97
CA PRO A 369 -72.16 103.47 -15.90
C PRO A 369 -73.09 102.88 -14.84
N LEU A 370 -72.69 102.93 -13.57
CA LEU A 370 -73.47 102.45 -12.42
C LEU A 370 -74.09 103.65 -11.67
N THR A 371 -75.37 103.54 -11.30
CA THR A 371 -76.08 104.57 -10.51
C THR A 371 -76.73 103.95 -9.27
N PRO A 372 -76.33 104.35 -8.04
CA PRO A 372 -75.27 105.31 -7.71
C PRO A 372 -73.86 104.80 -8.08
N ALA A 373 -72.91 105.73 -8.29
CA ALA A 373 -71.53 105.36 -8.62
C ALA A 373 -70.85 104.68 -7.43
N LEU A 374 -70.14 103.59 -7.69
CA LEU A 374 -69.33 102.87 -6.70
C LEU A 374 -67.99 103.58 -6.50
N THR A 375 -67.40 103.45 -5.31
CA THR A 375 -66.03 103.93 -5.06
C THR A 375 -65.00 102.97 -5.65
N ASP A 376 -63.77 103.44 -5.91
CA ASP A 376 -62.69 102.60 -6.45
C ASP A 376 -62.38 101.38 -5.56
N GLN A 377 -62.45 101.55 -4.23
CA GLN A 377 -62.29 100.45 -3.28
C GLN A 377 -63.40 99.40 -3.41
N GLN A 378 -64.66 99.83 -3.62
CA GLN A 378 -65.78 98.92 -3.82
C GLN A 378 -65.67 98.17 -5.15
N LEU A 379 -65.17 98.82 -6.21
CA LEU A 379 -64.94 98.21 -7.52
C LEU A 379 -63.87 97.10 -7.44
N ILE A 380 -62.74 97.37 -6.78
CA ILE A 380 -61.67 96.38 -6.56
C ILE A 380 -62.21 95.22 -5.72
N GLN A 381 -62.96 95.50 -4.65
CA GLN A 381 -63.53 94.46 -3.79
C GLN A 381 -64.51 93.55 -4.54
N ILE A 382 -65.37 94.09 -5.40
CA ILE A 382 -66.28 93.29 -6.24
C ILE A 382 -65.49 92.42 -7.22
N GLN A 383 -64.42 92.95 -7.81
CA GLN A 383 -63.56 92.20 -8.72
C GLN A 383 -62.81 91.06 -8.02
N GLU A 384 -62.34 91.25 -6.79
CA GLU A 384 -61.68 90.18 -6.03
C GLU A 384 -62.65 89.11 -5.52
N LEU A 385 -63.81 89.53 -5.00
CA LEU A 385 -64.87 88.61 -4.57
C LEU A 385 -65.41 87.79 -5.74
N GLY A 386 -65.71 88.45 -6.87
CA GLY A 386 -66.17 87.77 -8.07
C GLY A 386 -65.12 86.80 -8.62
N LYS A 387 -63.83 87.15 -8.57
CA LYS A 387 -62.73 86.26 -8.99
C LYS A 387 -62.67 85.02 -8.11
N THR A 388 -62.91 85.17 -6.81
CA THR A 388 -62.89 84.06 -5.84
C THR A 388 -64.06 83.10 -6.09
N ILE A 389 -65.26 83.63 -6.26
CA ILE A 389 -66.46 82.84 -6.59
C ILE A 389 -66.30 82.14 -7.95
N TRP A 390 -65.74 82.83 -8.95
CA TRP A 390 -65.47 82.24 -10.26
C TRP A 390 -64.48 81.07 -10.17
N MET A 391 -63.41 81.22 -9.37
CA MET A 391 -62.45 80.15 -9.14
C MET A 391 -63.10 78.94 -8.44
N GLU A 392 -64.01 79.14 -7.48
CA GLU A 392 -64.74 78.06 -6.81
C GLU A 392 -65.72 77.35 -7.75
N ASP A 393 -66.54 78.10 -8.49
CA ASP A 393 -67.55 77.56 -9.42
C ASP A 393 -66.92 76.74 -10.57
N HIS A 394 -65.73 77.15 -11.04
CA HIS A 394 -65.00 76.48 -12.11
C HIS A 394 -63.92 75.50 -11.62
N ASN A 395 -63.88 75.18 -10.32
CA ASN A 395 -62.90 74.29 -9.69
C ASN A 395 -61.42 74.66 -10.00
N ILE A 396 -61.11 75.96 -10.05
CA ILE A 396 -59.77 76.46 -10.31
C ILE A 396 -59.00 76.54 -8.98
N SER A 397 -58.03 75.64 -8.79
CA SER A 397 -57.16 75.69 -7.63
C SER A 397 -56.22 76.90 -7.65
N LYS A 398 -55.95 77.47 -6.47
CA LYS A 398 -54.89 78.46 -6.29
C LYS A 398 -53.54 77.79 -6.59
N VAL A 399 -52.80 78.36 -7.53
CA VAL A 399 -51.48 77.85 -7.92
C VAL A 399 -50.45 78.46 -6.98
N GLU A 400 -49.71 77.63 -6.25
CA GLU A 400 -48.50 78.08 -5.57
C GLU A 400 -47.45 78.42 -6.64
N GLU A 401 -47.03 79.68 -6.68
CA GLU A 401 -46.00 80.11 -7.62
C GLU A 401 -44.64 79.60 -7.15
N ILE A 402 -44.11 78.62 -7.88
CA ILE A 402 -42.73 78.18 -7.73
C ILE A 402 -41.84 79.09 -8.58
N GLU A 403 -40.76 79.61 -8.00
CA GLU A 403 -39.74 80.34 -8.75
C GLU A 403 -39.13 79.44 -9.84
N ILE A 404 -39.25 79.88 -11.10
CA ILE A 404 -38.69 79.17 -12.26
C ILE A 404 -37.23 79.55 -12.36
N LEU A 405 -36.35 78.59 -12.08
CA LEU A 405 -34.91 78.76 -12.15
C LEU A 405 -34.35 78.26 -13.49
N HIS A 406 -35.06 77.38 -14.19
CA HIS A 406 -34.52 76.65 -15.35
C HIS A 406 -35.45 76.74 -16.58
N ASP A 407 -35.29 77.81 -17.37
CA ASP A 407 -35.96 77.94 -18.67
C ASP A 407 -35.10 77.36 -19.80
N VAL A 408 -35.28 76.07 -20.08
CA VAL A 408 -34.51 75.35 -21.11
C VAL A 408 -35.42 74.59 -22.07
N THR A 409 -34.93 74.39 -23.29
CA THR A 409 -35.65 73.68 -24.34
C THR A 409 -35.89 72.21 -24.02
N ASN A 410 -36.91 71.62 -24.67
CA ASN A 410 -37.19 70.19 -24.55
C ASN A 410 -36.03 69.31 -25.06
N ASP A 411 -35.23 69.79 -25.99
CA ASP A 411 -34.04 69.08 -26.47
C ASP A 411 -32.96 69.00 -25.37
N THR A 412 -32.75 70.10 -24.63
CA THR A 412 -31.85 70.10 -23.46
C THR A 412 -32.35 69.14 -22.37
N LYS A 413 -33.67 69.07 -22.13
CA LYS A 413 -34.27 68.11 -21.19
C LYS A 413 -34.01 66.65 -21.61
N ARG A 414 -34.15 66.34 -22.91
CA ARG A 414 -33.85 65.01 -23.48
C ARG A 414 -32.37 64.68 -23.40
N MET A 415 -31.49 65.65 -23.67
CA MET A 415 -30.04 65.51 -23.52
C MET A 415 -29.65 65.20 -22.07
N LEU A 416 -30.18 65.91 -21.08
CA LEU A 416 -29.92 65.63 -19.66
C LEU A 416 -30.38 64.23 -19.26
N SER A 417 -31.55 63.81 -19.72
CA SER A 417 -32.08 62.47 -19.47
C SER A 417 -31.23 61.38 -20.11
N SER A 418 -30.74 61.61 -21.35
CA SER A 418 -29.86 60.67 -22.04
C SER A 418 -28.49 60.55 -21.37
N LEU A 419 -27.94 61.66 -20.85
CA LEU A 419 -26.72 61.65 -20.04
C LEU A 419 -26.90 60.77 -18.79
N ALA A 420 -27.96 60.97 -18.02
CA ALA A 420 -28.22 60.13 -16.84
C ALA A 420 -28.35 58.64 -17.19
N SER A 421 -29.00 58.30 -18.31
CA SER A 421 -29.15 56.92 -18.79
C SER A 421 -27.83 56.27 -19.24
N ASN A 422 -26.86 57.09 -19.67
CA ASN A 422 -25.53 56.67 -20.07
C ASN A 422 -24.57 56.46 -18.88
N ALA A 423 -25.02 56.64 -17.64
CA ALA A 423 -24.22 56.30 -16.47
C ALA A 423 -23.99 54.77 -16.37
N LYS A 424 -22.72 54.36 -16.23
CA LYS A 424 -22.29 52.95 -16.19
C LYS A 424 -21.45 52.65 -14.94
N ALA A 425 -21.93 53.09 -13.77
CA ALA A 425 -21.22 52.97 -12.50
C ALA A 425 -20.76 51.54 -12.18
N ASP A 426 -21.65 50.57 -12.34
CA ASP A 426 -21.36 49.17 -11.96
C ASP A 426 -20.34 48.51 -12.89
N GLN A 427 -20.39 48.84 -14.19
CA GLN A 427 -19.42 48.36 -15.17
C GLN A 427 -18.03 48.94 -14.92
N ILE A 428 -17.94 50.24 -14.62
CA ILE A 428 -16.66 50.90 -14.26
C ILE A 428 -16.10 50.28 -12.97
N LYS A 429 -16.92 50.10 -11.93
CA LYS A 429 -16.50 49.44 -10.68
C LYS A 429 -16.06 47.98 -10.90
N ALA A 430 -16.72 47.25 -11.80
CA ALA A 430 -16.34 45.88 -12.15
C ALA A 430 -14.97 45.84 -12.85
N SER A 431 -14.74 46.69 -13.86
CA SER A 431 -13.44 46.73 -14.55
C SER A 431 -12.30 47.16 -13.61
N ILE A 432 -12.51 48.13 -12.71
CA ILE A 432 -11.50 48.50 -11.71
C ILE A 432 -11.15 47.30 -10.80
N ARG A 433 -12.16 46.57 -10.30
CA ARG A 433 -11.93 45.37 -9.48
C ARG A 433 -11.18 44.27 -10.24
N ASN A 434 -11.56 44.02 -11.49
CA ASN A 434 -10.89 43.03 -12.33
C ASN A 434 -9.43 43.40 -12.60
N ILE A 435 -9.15 44.67 -12.89
CA ILE A 435 -7.79 45.18 -13.08
C ILE A 435 -6.96 44.95 -11.80
N SER A 436 -7.45 45.36 -10.63
CA SER A 436 -6.73 45.15 -9.37
C SER A 436 -6.52 43.66 -9.04
N LYS A 437 -7.50 42.81 -9.37
CA LYS A 437 -7.37 41.35 -9.21
C LYS A 437 -6.26 40.81 -10.10
N TYR A 438 -6.31 41.10 -11.40
CA TYR A 438 -5.32 40.63 -12.36
C TYR A 438 -3.92 41.18 -12.04
N GLU A 439 -3.77 42.45 -11.66
CA GLU A 439 -2.47 43.01 -11.26
C GLU A 439 -1.87 42.30 -10.04
N ASN A 440 -2.69 41.93 -9.05
CA ASN A 440 -2.23 41.17 -7.89
C ASN A 440 -1.86 39.73 -8.24
N GLU A 441 -2.65 39.05 -9.07
CA GLU A 441 -2.36 37.69 -9.55
C GLU A 441 -1.04 37.67 -10.35
N LEU A 442 -0.85 38.64 -11.23
CA LEU A 442 0.35 38.80 -12.05
C LEU A 442 1.58 39.13 -11.19
N LYS A 443 1.44 39.98 -10.16
CA LYS A 443 2.50 40.24 -9.17
C LYS A 443 2.91 38.99 -8.41
N ASN A 444 1.95 38.16 -7.99
CA ASN A 444 2.21 36.91 -7.30
C ASN A 444 2.87 35.87 -8.20
N LEU A 445 2.39 35.73 -9.44
CA LEU A 445 2.99 34.83 -10.44
C LEU A 445 4.40 35.28 -10.82
N ASN A 446 4.64 36.56 -11.08
CA ASN A 446 5.98 37.08 -11.35
C ASN A 446 6.93 36.92 -10.17
N ARG A 447 6.44 37.06 -8.93
CA ARG A 447 7.22 36.73 -7.73
C ARG A 447 7.55 35.23 -7.68
N ARG A 448 6.62 34.35 -8.05
CA ARG A 448 6.88 32.90 -8.17
C ARG A 448 7.86 32.57 -9.30
N VAL A 449 7.82 33.27 -10.44
CA VAL A 449 8.79 33.14 -11.53
C VAL A 449 10.19 33.62 -11.10
N SER A 450 10.27 34.72 -10.37
CA SER A 450 11.53 35.28 -9.86
C SER A 450 12.11 34.50 -8.67
N LEU A 451 11.27 33.77 -7.92
CA LEU A 451 11.69 32.89 -6.81
C LEU A 451 11.82 31.42 -7.24
N ALA A 452 11.35 31.06 -8.44
CA ALA A 452 11.65 29.78 -9.04
C ALA A 452 13.18 29.73 -9.23
N PRO A 453 13.87 28.76 -8.62
CA PRO A 453 15.32 28.69 -8.69
C PRO A 453 15.76 28.77 -10.16
N SER A 454 16.69 29.67 -10.45
CA SER A 454 17.57 29.50 -11.61
C SER A 454 18.04 28.05 -11.58
N ALA A 455 17.76 27.30 -12.65
CA ALA A 455 18.05 25.88 -12.87
C ALA A 455 18.86 25.24 -11.73
N ILE A 456 18.22 24.38 -10.93
CA ILE A 456 18.90 23.59 -9.89
C ILE A 456 20.26 23.14 -10.43
N ASP A 457 21.35 23.65 -9.84
CA ASP A 457 22.69 23.42 -10.34
C ASP A 457 23.00 21.92 -10.25
N VAL A 458 23.12 21.28 -11.41
CA VAL A 458 23.39 19.85 -11.50
C VAL A 458 24.89 19.57 -11.61
N SER A 459 25.75 20.61 -11.51
CA SER A 459 27.19 20.51 -11.67
C SER A 459 27.84 19.51 -10.70
N ASP A 460 27.35 19.43 -9.47
CA ASP A 460 27.85 18.47 -8.48
C ASP A 460 27.49 17.02 -8.83
N ILE A 461 26.27 16.77 -9.32
CA ILE A 461 25.84 15.46 -9.80
C ILE A 461 26.62 15.07 -11.06
N GLU A 462 26.90 16.02 -11.96
CA GLU A 462 27.70 15.78 -13.15
C GLU A 462 29.15 15.46 -12.82
N ARG A 463 29.75 16.18 -11.87
CA ARG A 463 31.11 15.88 -11.36
C ARG A 463 31.18 14.49 -10.75
N GLU A 464 30.17 14.09 -9.98
CA GLU A 464 30.13 12.75 -9.37
C GLU A 464 29.97 11.65 -10.45
N ILE A 465 29.14 11.88 -11.47
CA ILE A 465 28.99 10.97 -12.63
C ILE A 465 30.31 10.82 -13.39
N GLU A 466 31.06 11.90 -13.62
CA GLU A 466 32.36 11.85 -14.30
C GLU A 466 33.40 11.03 -13.53
N VAL A 467 33.50 11.26 -12.21
CA VAL A 467 34.41 10.50 -11.33
C VAL A 467 34.04 9.01 -11.36
N LEU A 468 32.76 8.68 -11.26
CA LEU A 468 32.26 7.31 -11.32
C LEU A 468 32.52 6.65 -12.68
N ASN A 469 32.31 7.35 -13.80
CA ASN A 469 32.60 6.81 -15.12
C ASN A 469 34.10 6.49 -15.30
N ARG A 470 34.98 7.35 -14.76
CA ARG A 470 36.43 7.11 -14.80
C ARG A 470 36.82 5.86 -14.00
N ASP A 471 36.29 5.72 -12.79
CA ASP A 471 36.51 4.53 -11.93
C ASP A 471 35.95 3.25 -12.59
N VAL A 472 34.73 3.30 -13.13
CA VAL A 472 34.13 2.18 -13.88
C VAL A 472 35.02 1.78 -15.05
N GLY A 473 35.50 2.74 -15.85
CA GLY A 473 36.38 2.46 -16.99
C GLY A 473 37.70 1.78 -16.60
N GLU A 474 38.32 2.18 -15.49
CA GLU A 474 39.54 1.53 -14.97
C GLU A 474 39.26 0.10 -14.46
N LYS A 475 38.15 -0.09 -13.75
CA LYS A 475 37.77 -1.41 -13.24
C LYS A 475 37.30 -2.36 -14.34
N GLU A 476 36.70 -1.86 -15.41
CA GLU A 476 36.39 -2.67 -16.60
C GLU A 476 37.65 -3.18 -17.31
N LYS A 477 38.70 -2.34 -17.42
CA LYS A 477 40.00 -2.80 -17.92
C LYS A 477 40.56 -3.92 -17.04
N THR A 478 40.49 -3.74 -15.72
CA THR A 478 40.91 -4.76 -14.74
C THR A 478 40.10 -6.05 -14.88
N ARG A 479 38.78 -5.95 -15.03
CA ARG A 479 37.86 -7.07 -15.26
C ARG A 479 38.25 -7.86 -16.50
N ARG A 480 38.56 -7.17 -17.61
CA ARG A 480 38.99 -7.81 -18.87
C ARG A 480 40.27 -8.60 -18.69
N VAL A 481 41.27 -8.04 -18.02
CA VAL A 481 42.54 -8.74 -17.72
C VAL A 481 42.30 -9.98 -16.85
N ARG A 482 41.49 -9.87 -15.79
CA ARG A 482 41.17 -11.00 -14.90
C ARG A 482 40.37 -12.09 -15.61
N ARG A 483 39.39 -11.72 -16.43
CA ARG A 483 38.60 -12.65 -17.24
C ARG A 483 39.46 -13.41 -18.23
N ASN A 484 40.41 -12.73 -18.91
CA ASN A 484 41.36 -13.40 -19.80
C ASN A 484 42.22 -14.42 -19.04
N LYS A 485 42.68 -14.09 -17.82
CA LYS A 485 43.44 -15.02 -16.98
C LYS A 485 42.61 -16.24 -16.56
N VAL A 486 41.34 -16.05 -16.21
CA VAL A 486 40.40 -17.15 -15.91
C VAL A 486 40.22 -18.05 -17.13
N ASN A 487 40.01 -17.47 -18.31
CA ASN A 487 39.84 -18.24 -19.55
C ASN A 487 41.09 -19.04 -19.90
N GLN A 488 42.28 -18.44 -19.78
CA GLN A 488 43.56 -19.14 -19.98
C GLN A 488 43.71 -20.34 -19.03
N ILE A 489 43.38 -20.17 -17.74
CA ILE A 489 43.43 -21.27 -16.77
C ILE A 489 42.42 -22.36 -17.14
N LYS A 490 41.20 -22.00 -17.58
CA LYS A 490 40.17 -22.96 -18.02
C LYS A 490 40.61 -23.75 -19.27
N GLU A 491 41.25 -23.10 -20.23
CA GLU A 491 41.80 -23.76 -21.41
C GLU A 491 42.89 -24.77 -21.05
N GLU A 492 43.84 -24.38 -20.20
CA GLU A 492 44.90 -25.29 -19.70
C GLU A 492 44.33 -26.44 -18.87
N LEU A 493 43.33 -26.17 -18.01
CA LEU A 493 42.61 -27.21 -17.26
C LEU A 493 41.92 -28.20 -18.20
N THR A 494 41.31 -27.70 -19.29
CA THR A 494 40.63 -28.54 -20.29
C THR A 494 41.63 -29.42 -21.04
N LYS A 495 42.80 -28.90 -21.40
CA LYS A 495 43.89 -29.68 -21.99
C LYS A 495 44.35 -30.80 -21.06
N LEU A 496 44.60 -30.48 -19.78
CA LEU A 496 45.03 -31.45 -18.77
C LEU A 496 43.96 -32.51 -18.47
N LEU A 497 42.68 -32.14 -18.44
CA LEU A 497 41.57 -33.08 -18.25
C LEU A 497 41.42 -34.02 -19.46
N ASN A 498 41.62 -33.52 -20.68
CA ASN A 498 41.62 -34.34 -21.88
C ASN A 498 42.83 -35.29 -21.93
N GLU A 499 44.00 -34.83 -21.48
CA GLU A 499 45.20 -35.66 -21.33
C GLU A 499 45.00 -36.76 -20.28
N LEU A 500 44.39 -36.42 -19.13
CA LEU A 500 44.01 -37.37 -18.10
C LEU A 500 43.01 -38.41 -18.61
N ARG A 501 42.02 -38.00 -19.41
CA ARG A 501 41.03 -38.91 -20.01
C ARG A 501 41.69 -39.92 -20.95
N ARG A 502 42.60 -39.44 -21.83
CA ARG A 502 43.36 -40.30 -22.74
C ARG A 502 44.26 -41.31 -22.02
N LEU A 503 44.84 -40.92 -20.88
CA LEU A 503 45.63 -41.82 -20.05
C LEU A 503 44.76 -42.87 -19.35
N GLY A 504 43.55 -42.50 -18.92
CA GLY A 504 42.56 -43.42 -18.35
C GLY A 504 42.02 -44.45 -19.37
N GLU A 505 41.90 -44.06 -20.65
CA GLU A 505 41.51 -44.96 -21.75
C GLU A 505 42.58 -46.05 -22.05
N THR A 506 43.84 -45.84 -21.64
CA THR A 506 44.96 -46.78 -21.88
C THR A 506 45.30 -47.72 -20.71
N ALA A 507 44.70 -47.56 -19.53
CA ALA A 507 44.88 -48.51 -18.43
C ALA A 507 43.73 -49.53 -18.44
N GLU A 508 44.01 -50.78 -18.07
CA GLU A 508 42.98 -51.76 -17.69
C GLU A 508 42.23 -51.24 -16.45
N VAL A 509 41.28 -50.34 -16.68
CA VAL A 509 40.36 -49.85 -15.65
C VAL A 509 39.32 -50.92 -15.42
N ASP A 510 39.03 -51.21 -14.16
CA ASP A 510 37.94 -52.08 -13.76
C ASP A 510 36.62 -51.58 -14.39
N ALA A 511 36.12 -52.32 -15.38
CA ALA A 511 35.00 -51.92 -16.22
C ALA A 511 33.74 -51.59 -15.39
N ASP A 512 33.60 -52.23 -14.23
CA ASP A 512 32.52 -51.99 -13.26
C ASP A 512 32.60 -50.57 -12.65
N LEU A 513 33.80 -50.10 -12.28
CA LEU A 513 33.99 -48.77 -11.69
C LEU A 513 33.73 -47.65 -12.73
N GLN A 514 34.19 -47.85 -13.96
CA GLN A 514 33.93 -46.92 -15.07
C GLN A 514 32.43 -46.85 -15.40
N GLN A 515 31.75 -48.00 -15.42
CA GLN A 515 30.31 -48.07 -15.63
C GLN A 515 29.52 -47.35 -14.53
N LYS A 516 29.91 -47.53 -13.26
CA LYS A 516 29.33 -46.83 -12.11
C LYS A 516 29.51 -45.32 -12.20
N TYR A 517 30.71 -44.85 -12.57
CA TYR A 517 30.98 -43.42 -12.78
C TYR A 517 30.11 -42.82 -13.89
N ASP A 518 30.07 -43.46 -15.07
CA ASP A 518 29.30 -42.98 -16.21
C ASP A 518 27.79 -42.98 -15.91
N PHE A 519 27.31 -43.98 -15.18
CA PHE A 519 25.93 -44.02 -14.69
C PHE A 519 25.65 -42.87 -13.71
N SER A 520 26.48 -42.65 -12.70
CA SER A 520 26.32 -41.54 -11.75
C SER A 520 26.34 -40.17 -12.42
N LYS A 521 27.18 -39.95 -13.45
CA LYS A 521 27.14 -38.71 -14.25
C LYS A 521 25.85 -38.55 -15.05
N LYS A 522 25.29 -39.64 -15.60
CA LYS A 522 23.97 -39.62 -16.26
C LYS A 522 22.87 -39.26 -15.27
N VAL A 523 22.86 -39.90 -14.10
CA VAL A 523 21.91 -39.60 -13.01
C VAL A 523 22.04 -38.14 -12.57
N GLN A 524 23.26 -37.63 -12.39
CA GLN A 524 23.52 -36.23 -12.05
C GLN A 524 22.91 -35.26 -13.07
N LYS A 525 23.10 -35.52 -14.38
CA LYS A 525 22.49 -34.71 -15.44
C LYS A 525 20.96 -34.79 -15.40
N ALA A 526 20.41 -35.98 -15.20
CA ALA A 526 18.97 -36.18 -15.12
C ALA A 526 18.36 -35.45 -13.92
N VAL A 527 18.97 -35.55 -12.73
CA VAL A 527 18.54 -34.84 -11.52
C VAL A 527 18.61 -33.33 -11.72
N ASN A 528 19.71 -32.79 -12.25
CA ASN A 528 19.81 -31.36 -12.53
C ASN A 528 18.71 -30.86 -13.46
N HIS A 529 18.45 -31.60 -14.54
CA HIS A 529 17.39 -31.24 -15.48
C HIS A 529 16.01 -31.34 -14.83
N TYR A 530 15.75 -32.41 -14.07
CA TYR A 530 14.49 -32.60 -13.36
C TYR A 530 14.23 -31.48 -12.35
N THR A 531 15.22 -31.11 -11.53
CA THR A 531 15.09 -30.01 -10.54
C THR A 531 14.74 -28.69 -11.21
N GLU A 532 15.38 -28.37 -12.34
CA GLU A 532 15.08 -27.15 -13.11
C GLU A 532 13.63 -27.16 -13.64
N GLN A 533 13.17 -28.29 -14.18
CA GLN A 533 11.79 -28.42 -14.66
C GLN A 533 10.76 -28.32 -13.52
N VAL A 534 11.03 -28.95 -12.38
CA VAL A 534 10.17 -28.87 -11.19
C VAL A 534 10.10 -27.45 -10.66
N LEU A 535 11.23 -26.74 -10.57
CA LEU A 535 11.25 -25.34 -10.16
C LEU A 535 10.37 -24.48 -11.10
N ASN A 536 10.57 -24.59 -12.42
CA ASN A 536 9.79 -23.83 -13.39
C ASN A 536 8.29 -24.15 -13.30
N TRP A 537 7.93 -25.42 -13.14
CA TRP A 537 6.55 -25.85 -12.96
C TRP A 537 5.94 -25.32 -11.66
N LYS A 538 6.63 -25.44 -10.52
CA LYS A 538 6.17 -24.94 -9.22
C LYS A 538 6.00 -23.42 -9.23
N VAL A 539 6.92 -22.68 -9.86
CA VAL A 539 6.83 -21.22 -10.03
C VAL A 539 5.60 -20.84 -10.87
N ALA A 540 5.36 -21.54 -11.98
CA ALA A 540 4.15 -21.32 -12.78
C ALA A 540 2.87 -21.68 -12.02
N LEU A 541 2.88 -22.74 -11.19
CA LEU A 541 1.76 -23.12 -10.33
C LEU A 541 1.46 -22.05 -9.28
N ILE A 542 2.50 -21.51 -8.61
CA ILE A 542 2.35 -20.37 -7.67
C ILE A 542 1.72 -19.18 -8.40
N SER A 543 2.23 -18.83 -9.58
CA SER A 543 1.72 -17.73 -10.39
C SER A 543 0.23 -17.89 -10.71
N PHE A 544 -0.17 -19.10 -11.10
CA PHE A 544 -1.55 -19.45 -11.39
C PHE A 544 -2.45 -19.39 -10.16
N GLU A 545 -2.10 -20.11 -9.09
CA GLU A 545 -2.89 -20.16 -7.85
C GLU A 545 -3.01 -18.80 -7.17
N PHE A 546 -1.93 -18.00 -7.22
CA PHE A 546 -1.94 -16.63 -6.73
C PHE A 546 -2.97 -15.79 -7.47
N LYS A 547 -2.96 -15.85 -8.81
CA LYS A 547 -3.89 -15.09 -9.64
C LYS A 547 -5.35 -15.50 -9.40
N GLU A 548 -5.62 -16.81 -9.33
CA GLU A 548 -6.97 -17.33 -9.10
C GLU A 548 -7.49 -16.91 -7.72
N MET A 549 -6.69 -17.10 -6.67
CA MET A 549 -7.09 -16.71 -5.31
C MET A 549 -7.23 -15.21 -5.16
N LEU A 550 -6.29 -14.42 -5.71
CA LEU A 550 -6.39 -12.97 -5.70
C LEU A 550 -7.69 -12.49 -6.37
N SER A 551 -8.08 -13.13 -7.47
CA SER A 551 -9.32 -12.83 -8.18
C SER A 551 -10.57 -13.20 -7.35
N ALA A 552 -10.52 -14.30 -6.60
CA ALA A 552 -11.61 -14.70 -5.71
C ALA A 552 -11.76 -13.77 -4.50
N LEU A 553 -10.66 -13.19 -4.01
CA LEU A 553 -10.67 -12.30 -2.85
C LEU A 553 -11.11 -10.87 -3.19
N PHE A 554 -10.96 -10.42 -4.45
CA PHE A 554 -11.32 -9.07 -4.89
C PHE A 554 -12.66 -9.00 -5.65
N ARG A 555 -13.39 -7.89 -5.46
CA ARG A 555 -14.71 -7.65 -6.10
C ARG A 555 -14.61 -7.32 -7.59
N LYS A 556 -13.56 -6.59 -8.01
CA LYS A 556 -13.29 -6.16 -9.40
C LYS A 556 -11.78 -6.02 -9.61
N GLN A 557 -11.19 -6.78 -10.53
CA GLN A 557 -9.76 -6.67 -10.86
C GLN A 557 -9.34 -5.25 -11.30
N ASN A 558 -10.27 -4.46 -11.85
CA ASN A 558 -9.97 -3.11 -12.35
C ASN A 558 -9.72 -2.08 -11.24
N GLU A 559 -10.17 -2.29 -9.99
CA GLU A 559 -9.92 -1.33 -8.90
C GLU A 559 -8.51 -1.45 -8.32
N PHE A 560 -7.85 -2.59 -8.51
CA PHE A 560 -6.51 -2.87 -7.97
C PHE A 560 -5.62 -3.31 -9.11
N GLY A 561 -4.86 -2.36 -9.65
CA GLY A 561 -3.92 -2.60 -10.75
C GLY A 561 -3.23 -3.97 -10.66
N ASN A 562 -3.24 -4.70 -11.77
CA ASN A 562 -2.83 -6.10 -11.92
C ASN A 562 -1.65 -6.50 -11.03
N ALA A 563 -1.93 -7.00 -9.82
CA ALA A 563 -0.92 -7.63 -8.99
C ALA A 563 -0.68 -9.05 -9.51
N TYR A 564 0.57 -9.42 -9.68
CA TYR A 564 0.97 -10.72 -10.24
C TYR A 564 2.25 -11.22 -9.59
N PHE A 565 2.44 -12.53 -9.62
CA PHE A 565 3.70 -13.15 -9.23
C PHE A 565 4.63 -13.17 -10.44
N ASP A 566 5.76 -12.47 -10.35
CA ASP A 566 6.75 -12.43 -11.42
C ASP A 566 7.66 -13.66 -11.35
N GLU A 567 7.54 -14.56 -12.32
CA GLU A 567 8.22 -15.86 -12.34
C GLU A 567 9.74 -15.74 -12.39
N GLN A 568 10.28 -14.69 -13.03
CA GLN A 568 11.72 -14.47 -13.13
C GLN A 568 12.33 -13.99 -11.82
N SER A 569 11.70 -13.01 -11.17
CA SER A 569 12.20 -12.48 -9.89
C SER A 569 11.68 -13.26 -8.67
N MET A 570 10.71 -14.16 -8.84
CA MET A 570 10.00 -14.89 -7.78
C MET A 570 9.43 -13.94 -6.72
N CYS A 571 8.83 -12.84 -7.17
CA CYS A 571 8.34 -11.76 -6.32
C CYS A 571 6.97 -11.27 -6.77
N ILE A 572 6.17 -10.78 -5.82
CA ILE A 572 4.90 -10.13 -6.15
C ILE A 572 5.19 -8.72 -6.67
N ARG A 573 4.60 -8.39 -7.82
CA ARG A 573 4.65 -7.06 -8.45
C ARG A 573 3.26 -6.53 -8.71
N ILE A 574 3.14 -5.21 -8.80
CA ILE A 574 1.88 -4.52 -9.05
C ILE A 574 2.10 -3.57 -10.21
N LYS A 575 1.19 -3.60 -11.19
CA LYS A 575 1.15 -2.61 -12.28
C LYS A 575 -0.14 -1.82 -12.24
N ASN A 576 -0.11 -0.53 -12.57
CA ASN A 576 -1.33 0.24 -12.81
C ASN A 576 -1.98 -0.12 -14.16
N GLU A 577 -3.13 0.47 -14.46
CA GLU A 577 -3.85 0.27 -15.73
C GLU A 577 -3.02 0.67 -16.97
N VAL A 578 -2.06 1.57 -16.80
CA VAL A 578 -1.14 2.06 -17.85
C VAL A 578 0.10 1.15 -18.00
N GLY A 579 0.23 0.11 -17.17
CA GLY A 579 1.32 -0.86 -17.20
C GLY A 579 2.56 -0.47 -16.40
N THR A 580 2.55 0.67 -15.70
CA THR A 580 3.66 1.15 -14.86
C THR A 580 3.68 0.39 -13.53
N GLU A 581 4.87 -0.06 -13.10
CA GLU A 581 5.03 -0.71 -11.80
C GLU A 581 4.80 0.27 -10.65
N ILE A 582 4.02 -0.16 -9.65
CA ILE A 582 3.73 0.60 -8.43
C ILE A 582 4.38 -0.12 -7.25
N PRO A 583 5.02 0.60 -6.31
CA PRO A 583 5.48 0.02 -5.05
C PRO A 583 4.31 -0.60 -4.26
N ILE A 584 4.49 -1.81 -3.74
CA ILE A 584 3.47 -2.45 -2.89
C ILE A 584 3.26 -1.66 -1.58
N GLU A 585 4.26 -0.90 -1.17
CA GLU A 585 4.28 -0.07 0.03
C GLU A 585 3.20 1.03 -0.02
N GLU A 586 2.81 1.48 -1.23
CA GLU A 586 1.78 2.49 -1.44
C GLU A 586 0.35 1.93 -1.28
N ARG A 587 0.21 0.60 -1.13
CA ARG A 587 -1.09 -0.06 -0.92
C ARG A 587 -1.60 0.09 0.51
N SER A 588 -2.92 0.09 0.66
CA SER A 588 -3.56 0.12 1.97
C SER A 588 -3.20 -1.13 2.79
N ALA A 589 -3.29 -1.04 4.11
CA ALA A 589 -2.97 -2.17 4.99
C ALA A 589 -3.86 -3.40 4.70
N GLY A 590 -5.15 -3.18 4.43
CA GLY A 590 -6.08 -4.24 4.04
C GLY A 590 -5.75 -4.86 2.69
N GLU A 591 -5.40 -4.07 1.68
CA GLU A 591 -4.96 -4.58 0.36
C GLU A 591 -3.72 -5.45 0.48
N LYS A 592 -2.72 -5.01 1.24
CA LYS A 592 -1.51 -5.80 1.50
C LYS A 592 -1.86 -7.13 2.14
N GLN A 593 -2.80 -7.14 3.08
CA GLN A 593 -3.26 -8.36 3.74
C GLN A 593 -3.95 -9.33 2.77
N ILE A 594 -4.78 -8.83 1.85
CA ILE A 594 -5.42 -9.66 0.82
C ILE A 594 -4.39 -10.24 -0.15
N ILE A 595 -3.44 -9.43 -0.62
CA ILE A 595 -2.34 -9.87 -1.48
C ILE A 595 -1.49 -10.92 -0.76
N SER A 596 -1.13 -10.70 0.50
CA SER A 596 -0.40 -11.67 1.31
C SER A 596 -1.16 -12.99 1.48
N SER A 597 -2.49 -12.91 1.68
CA SER A 597 -3.34 -14.10 1.83
C SER A 597 -3.37 -14.91 0.52
N ALA A 598 -3.56 -14.25 -0.62
CA ALA A 598 -3.49 -14.92 -1.92
C ALA A 598 -2.11 -15.55 -2.18
N PHE A 599 -1.03 -14.92 -1.71
CA PHE A 599 0.32 -15.48 -1.83
C PHE A 599 0.52 -16.70 -0.93
N ILE A 600 0.08 -16.64 0.32
CA ILE A 600 0.13 -17.79 1.23
C ILE A 600 -0.68 -18.95 0.68
N TRP A 601 -1.87 -18.68 0.13
CA TRP A 601 -2.63 -19.69 -0.59
C TRP A 601 -1.81 -20.37 -1.68
N ALA A 602 -1.24 -19.58 -2.59
CA ALA A 602 -0.48 -20.10 -3.72
C ALA A 602 0.73 -20.92 -3.27
N MET A 603 1.42 -20.44 -2.24
CA MET A 603 2.53 -21.14 -1.61
C MET A 603 2.10 -22.47 -0.99
N THR A 604 0.99 -22.50 -0.24
CA THR A 604 0.45 -23.72 0.36
C THR A 604 0.01 -24.72 -0.71
N LYS A 605 -0.61 -24.28 -1.80
CA LYS A 605 -1.01 -25.17 -2.92
C LYS A 605 0.16 -25.68 -3.74
N ALA A 606 1.23 -24.90 -3.85
CA ALA A 606 2.46 -25.35 -4.50
C ALA A 606 3.39 -26.16 -3.57
N SER A 607 3.12 -26.20 -2.26
CA SER A 607 3.95 -26.91 -1.29
C SER A 607 3.79 -28.43 -1.40
N ASP A 608 4.86 -29.17 -1.12
CA ASP A 608 4.84 -30.63 -0.96
C ASP A 608 4.52 -31.05 0.50
N LEU A 609 4.14 -30.09 1.35
CA LEU A 609 3.85 -30.29 2.77
C LEU A 609 2.39 -29.93 3.06
N ASP A 610 1.70 -30.78 3.82
CA ASP A 610 0.38 -30.49 4.35
C ASP A 610 0.54 -30.00 5.80
N LEU A 611 0.68 -28.68 5.94
CA LEU A 611 1.05 -28.03 7.19
C LEU A 611 -0.17 -27.45 7.91
N PRO A 612 -0.18 -27.47 9.25
CA PRO A 612 -1.23 -26.84 10.02
C PRO A 612 -1.02 -25.33 10.02
N VAL A 613 -2.09 -24.57 9.79
CA VAL A 613 -2.04 -23.12 9.71
C VAL A 613 -2.64 -22.50 10.97
N VAL A 614 -1.90 -21.63 11.66
CA VAL A 614 -2.34 -20.89 12.84
C VAL A 614 -2.26 -19.40 12.56
N ILE A 615 -3.38 -18.71 12.73
CA ILE A 615 -3.55 -17.31 12.35
C ILE A 615 -4.06 -16.52 13.55
N ASP A 616 -3.32 -15.50 13.98
CA ASP A 616 -3.76 -14.54 15.00
C ASP A 616 -4.35 -13.29 14.33
N THR A 617 -5.43 -12.75 14.90
CA THR A 617 -6.10 -11.51 14.46
C THR A 617 -6.27 -11.40 12.93
N PRO A 618 -6.92 -12.38 12.29
CA PRO A 618 -6.95 -12.52 10.83
C PRO A 618 -7.70 -11.42 10.07
N LEU A 619 -8.61 -10.68 10.73
CA LEU A 619 -9.63 -9.88 10.03
C LEU A 619 -9.72 -8.41 10.46
N GLY A 620 -8.98 -7.99 11.50
CA GLY A 620 -9.15 -6.68 12.13
C GLY A 620 -8.99 -5.45 11.23
N ARG A 621 -8.25 -5.54 10.12
CA ARG A 621 -7.93 -4.42 9.21
C ARG A 621 -8.73 -4.40 7.90
N LEU A 622 -9.72 -5.29 7.79
CA LEU A 622 -10.49 -5.51 6.57
C LEU A 622 -11.94 -5.03 6.71
N ASP A 623 -12.53 -4.55 5.63
CA ASP A 623 -13.97 -4.28 5.53
C ASP A 623 -14.79 -5.58 5.45
N SER A 624 -16.11 -5.48 5.61
CA SER A 624 -17.02 -6.62 5.63
C SER A 624 -16.98 -7.48 4.36
N HIS A 625 -16.76 -6.85 3.19
CA HIS A 625 -16.70 -7.58 1.92
C HIS A 625 -15.44 -8.45 1.84
N HIS A 626 -14.29 -7.87 2.16
CA HIS A 626 -13.02 -8.60 2.19
C HIS A 626 -13.01 -9.71 3.24
N ARG A 627 -13.62 -9.49 4.41
CA ARG A 627 -13.78 -10.53 5.45
C ARG A 627 -14.60 -11.71 4.95
N ASN A 628 -15.74 -11.47 4.31
CA ASN A 628 -16.60 -12.52 3.78
C ASN A 628 -15.87 -13.37 2.73
N ASN A 629 -15.12 -12.73 1.84
CA ASN A 629 -14.35 -13.44 0.82
C ASN A 629 -13.25 -14.32 1.41
N LEU A 630 -12.52 -13.85 2.44
CA LEU A 630 -11.50 -14.66 3.12
C LEU A 630 -12.11 -15.87 3.83
N ILE A 631 -13.22 -15.68 4.53
CA ILE A 631 -13.93 -16.77 5.21
C ILE A 631 -14.37 -17.84 4.20
N THR A 632 -15.03 -17.40 3.12
CA THR A 632 -15.67 -18.30 2.15
C THR A 632 -14.65 -19.02 1.25
N HIS A 633 -13.63 -18.31 0.79
CA HIS A 633 -12.72 -18.81 -0.26
C HIS A 633 -11.34 -19.22 0.26
N PHE A 634 -10.85 -18.58 1.33
CA PHE A 634 -9.48 -18.79 1.83
C PHE A 634 -9.44 -19.78 3.00
N TYR A 635 -9.95 -19.44 4.19
CA TYR A 635 -9.79 -20.28 5.39
C TYR A 635 -10.38 -21.68 5.25
N ARG A 636 -11.53 -21.80 4.59
CA ARG A 636 -12.19 -23.08 4.34
C ARG A 636 -11.35 -24.09 3.56
N LYS A 637 -10.42 -23.62 2.71
CA LYS A 637 -9.69 -24.50 1.79
C LYS A 637 -8.17 -24.40 1.92
N LEU A 638 -7.68 -23.59 2.86
CA LEU A 638 -6.27 -23.26 2.98
C LEU A 638 -5.41 -24.49 3.30
N SER A 639 -5.76 -25.19 4.37
CA SER A 639 -5.10 -26.41 4.88
C SER A 639 -6.14 -27.35 5.50
N LYS A 640 -5.79 -28.61 5.71
CA LYS A 640 -6.61 -29.58 6.48
C LYS A 640 -6.81 -29.15 7.94
N GLN A 641 -5.88 -28.37 8.50
CA GLN A 641 -5.98 -27.84 9.85
C GLN A 641 -5.69 -26.34 9.85
N VAL A 642 -6.70 -25.54 10.18
CA VAL A 642 -6.64 -24.09 10.30
C VAL A 642 -7.10 -23.66 11.69
N VAL A 643 -6.19 -23.15 12.52
CA VAL A 643 -6.50 -22.59 13.84
C VAL A 643 -6.59 -21.07 13.71
N ILE A 644 -7.76 -20.52 14.04
CA ILE A 644 -8.02 -19.08 13.96
C ILE A 644 -8.17 -18.51 15.35
N LEU A 645 -7.25 -17.63 15.76
CA LEU A 645 -7.35 -16.85 16.99
C LEU A 645 -7.98 -15.50 16.66
N SER A 646 -9.12 -15.17 17.27
CA SER A 646 -9.87 -13.95 16.90
C SER A 646 -10.62 -13.30 18.05
N THR A 647 -11.00 -12.04 17.86
CA THR A 647 -11.89 -11.30 18.76
C THR A 647 -13.36 -11.39 18.32
N ASP A 648 -14.26 -10.95 19.19
CA ASP A 648 -15.69 -10.77 18.95
C ASP A 648 -15.99 -9.81 17.80
N THR A 649 -15.12 -8.82 17.59
CA THR A 649 -15.22 -7.81 16.52
C THR A 649 -14.67 -8.29 15.17
N GLU A 650 -13.85 -9.34 15.16
CA GLU A 650 -13.29 -9.93 13.95
C GLU A 650 -14.20 -11.00 13.37
N ILE A 651 -14.62 -11.95 14.22
CA ILE A 651 -15.57 -12.99 13.87
C ILE A 651 -16.84 -12.73 14.67
N THR A 652 -17.71 -11.93 14.06
CA THR A 652 -19.05 -11.63 14.55
C THR A 652 -19.95 -12.86 14.46
N LYS A 653 -21.12 -12.79 15.08
CA LYS A 653 -22.13 -13.85 15.03
C LYS A 653 -22.43 -14.33 13.59
N GLU A 654 -22.62 -13.39 12.66
CA GLU A 654 -22.89 -13.68 11.25
C GLU A 654 -21.76 -14.49 10.59
N TYR A 655 -20.50 -14.15 10.89
CA TYR A 655 -19.34 -14.88 10.37
C TYR A 655 -19.16 -16.23 11.06
N MET A 656 -19.50 -16.34 12.35
CA MET A 656 -19.49 -17.62 13.05
C MET A 656 -20.50 -18.60 12.43
N GLU A 657 -21.72 -18.14 12.15
CA GLU A 657 -22.76 -18.91 11.46
C GLU A 657 -22.30 -19.33 10.05
N LEU A 658 -21.64 -18.43 9.31
CA LEU A 658 -21.07 -18.76 7.99
C LEU A 658 -19.98 -19.84 8.06
N MET A 659 -19.22 -19.90 9.16
CA MET A 659 -18.12 -20.83 9.37
C MET A 659 -18.53 -22.14 10.04
N GLU A 660 -19.77 -22.25 10.50
CA GLU A 660 -20.26 -23.36 11.34
C GLU A 660 -20.00 -24.72 10.68
N GLN A 661 -20.30 -24.85 9.38
CA GLN A 661 -20.12 -26.10 8.62
C GLN A 661 -18.67 -26.56 8.45
N ASN A 662 -17.70 -25.68 8.67
CA ASN A 662 -16.28 -25.98 8.53
C ASN A 662 -15.52 -25.90 9.86
N THR A 663 -16.20 -25.57 10.96
CA THR A 663 -15.60 -25.39 12.28
C THR A 663 -15.71 -26.69 13.08
N ALA A 664 -14.59 -27.39 13.21
CA ALA A 664 -14.48 -28.62 13.97
C ALA A 664 -14.60 -28.40 15.48
N LYS A 665 -14.04 -27.27 15.97
CA LYS A 665 -13.97 -26.95 17.41
C LYS A 665 -14.02 -25.46 17.66
N GLN A 666 -14.57 -25.10 18.82
CA GLN A 666 -14.60 -23.74 19.33
C GLN A 666 -14.04 -23.72 20.76
N LEU A 667 -13.07 -22.86 21.00
CA LEU A 667 -12.44 -22.65 22.30
C LEU A 667 -12.50 -21.16 22.65
N MET A 668 -12.64 -20.85 23.94
CA MET A 668 -12.70 -19.48 24.44
C MET A 668 -11.59 -19.24 25.47
N LEU A 669 -10.86 -18.16 25.27
CA LEU A 669 -9.86 -17.63 26.20
C LEU A 669 -10.57 -16.65 27.13
N ASP A 670 -10.99 -17.17 28.28
CA ASP A 670 -11.70 -16.41 29.30
C ASP A 670 -10.68 -15.76 30.26
N TYR A 671 -10.45 -14.46 30.06
CA TYR A 671 -9.56 -13.68 30.91
C TYR A 671 -10.33 -13.09 32.08
N ASN A 672 -9.95 -13.47 33.29
CA ASN A 672 -10.50 -12.91 34.51
C ASN A 672 -9.70 -11.65 34.89
N GLU A 673 -10.35 -10.48 34.86
CA GLU A 673 -9.71 -9.20 35.17
C GLU A 673 -9.30 -9.05 36.64
N GLU A 674 -10.11 -9.57 37.57
CA GLU A 674 -9.83 -9.53 39.01
C GLU A 674 -8.62 -10.41 39.34
N GLU A 675 -8.64 -11.63 38.82
CA GLU A 675 -7.66 -12.67 39.12
C GLU A 675 -6.41 -12.61 38.23
N LYS A 676 -6.46 -11.79 37.17
CA LYS A 676 -5.40 -11.50 36.19
C LYS A 676 -4.81 -12.74 35.53
N TYR A 677 -5.66 -13.69 35.16
CA TYR A 677 -5.27 -14.87 34.40
C TYR A 677 -6.30 -15.27 33.36
N THR A 678 -5.86 -16.06 32.39
CA THR A 678 -6.70 -16.69 31.36
C THR A 678 -6.95 -18.17 31.69
N VAL A 679 -8.20 -18.59 31.57
CA VAL A 679 -8.61 -20.01 31.53
C VAL A 679 -9.16 -20.33 30.14
N ILE A 680 -8.89 -21.53 29.66
CA ILE A 680 -9.39 -22.01 28.37
C ILE A 680 -10.65 -22.82 28.61
N ARG A 681 -11.74 -22.43 27.95
CA ARG A 681 -13.05 -23.08 28.03
C ARG A 681 -13.46 -23.59 26.66
N GLU A 682 -14.30 -24.62 26.64
CA GLU A 682 -15.00 -25.04 25.42
C GLU A 682 -16.07 -24.00 25.05
N GLY A 683 -16.31 -23.81 23.75
CA GLY A 683 -17.26 -22.83 23.22
C GLY A 683 -16.59 -21.57 22.67
N TYR A 684 -17.41 -20.59 22.26
CA TYR A 684 -16.98 -19.32 21.69
C TYR A 684 -17.70 -18.14 22.40
N PHE A 685 -17.62 -16.91 21.87
CA PHE A 685 -18.32 -15.76 22.46
C PHE A 685 -19.84 -15.96 22.53
N GLU A 686 -20.44 -15.62 23.68
CA GLU A 686 -21.89 -15.50 23.82
C GLU A 686 -22.35 -14.14 23.28
N PHE A 687 -22.80 -14.11 22.02
CA PHE A 687 -23.37 -12.91 21.42
C PHE A 687 -24.77 -12.67 21.98
N ALA A 688 -24.98 -11.57 22.71
CA ALA A 688 -26.29 -11.19 23.22
C ALA A 688 -27.33 -11.14 22.07
N LYS A 689 -28.54 -11.66 22.30
CA LYS A 689 -29.66 -11.50 21.38
C LYS A 689 -30.03 -10.02 21.28
N GLY A 690 -29.47 -9.31 20.30
CA GLY A 690 -29.95 -8.00 19.90
C GLY A 690 -31.38 -8.13 19.35
N VAL A 691 -32.28 -7.31 19.89
CA VAL A 691 -33.62 -7.08 19.32
C VAL A 691 -33.43 -6.64 17.87
N SER A 692 -34.16 -7.33 16.99
CA SER A 692 -34.22 -7.14 15.53
C SER A 692 -34.36 -5.70 15.08
#